data_AF-A0A4Q6FWV5-F1
#
_entry.id   AF-A0A4Q6FWV5-F1
#
_cell.length_a   1.000
_cell.length_b   1.000
_cell.length_c   1.000
_cell.angle_alpha   90.00
_cell.angle_beta   90.00
_cell.angle_gamma   90.00
#
_symmetry.space_group_name_H-M   'P 1'
#
loop_
_entity.id
_entity.type
_entity.pdbx_description
1 polymer ?
#
loop_
_entity_poly.entity_id
_entity_poly.type
_entity_poly.pdbx_seq_one_letter_code
_entity_poly.pdbx_strand_id
1 'polypeptide(L)'
;MNFGQIFITATGTDVGKTFISSLLLRSAPDWSYWKPVQTGGSAIDQNAVLEIAPSARFSSLKKYEYALPASPDQAAAAEFASPPLVHDLARMARLENKMIIEGAGGLMVPLNDRNETWLDFLQETRIPVLLVATSGLGTINHTLLSIEALQSRAIPILGLVLNGPEHKSNQKSLLRFHPRIPQIIIPQLGSDTALSELDRLGLSIWKTLAIWRNEDQRAKTWLKKDKDFVWHPYTQHLTAPEPIPIVGGRGSFLFTEKNEQLFDATASWWTCNIGHGQPRIGAAMKRQHARLDHCGFGNATHEPGSDLAAKLIGLAGSDSELTKVFYSDNGSCAVEVAMKMAVQARMNQGKPQQSKFLYFRGAYHGDTFGAMAVADSQGFHKAFAPYVFKGIETTVVTSHATDLCPHGSKSLEEGKSCLDKIFQNHAGELAAVIIEPLVQGSGGMLMQDPEWLMHLAMLCKEYNVYLILDEVFTGMGRLGADFAFQKVGIKPDLVCLAKGLTGGSLPFAATLATTEIFSAFLSEDRSKALLHGHTFTGNPIACAAALATLEIYSELDIPARARAIEDMFQQWIRENQEALQLSSPRALGGILAFELESGGYFSEAAYQIPDFGRRHNLLLRTLGGTVYFVPPLSTDSDQLQIALENLKQTVKDYRDPKVT
;
A
#
# COMPACT_ATOMS: atom_id res chain seq x y z
N MET A 1 -28.86 10.94 2.31
CA MET A 1 -27.82 11.70 3.03
C MET A 1 -26.82 10.65 3.49
N ASN A 2 -25.69 10.44 2.83
CA ASN A 2 -24.79 9.32 3.17
C ASN A 2 -23.35 9.78 3.50
N PHE A 3 -23.19 10.94 4.13
CA PHE A 3 -22.10 11.07 5.10
C PHE A 3 -22.66 10.58 6.42
N GLY A 4 -22.07 9.54 6.99
CA GLY A 4 -22.41 9.11 8.34
C GLY A 4 -21.87 10.08 9.39
N GLN A 5 -20.90 10.93 9.06
CA GLN A 5 -20.25 11.80 10.04
C GLN A 5 -19.80 13.11 9.40
N ILE A 6 -19.76 14.18 10.18
CA ILE A 6 -19.21 15.49 9.79
C ILE A 6 -18.28 15.94 10.90
N PHE A 7 -17.06 16.35 10.53
CA PHE A 7 -16.14 16.97 11.48
C PHE A 7 -16.19 18.49 11.35
N ILE A 8 -16.49 19.19 12.44
CA ILE A 8 -16.56 20.64 12.50
C ILE A 8 -15.29 21.16 13.18
N THR A 9 -14.56 22.00 12.47
CA THR A 9 -13.35 22.66 12.97
C THR A 9 -13.32 24.11 12.52
N ALA A 10 -12.33 24.88 12.98
CA ALA A 10 -12.22 26.28 12.64
C ALA A 10 -10.79 26.74 12.40
N THR A 11 -10.68 27.92 11.80
CA THR A 11 -9.41 28.64 11.62
C THR A 11 -8.82 29.14 12.95
N GLY A 12 -9.60 29.12 14.05
CA GLY A 12 -9.17 29.52 15.38
C GLY A 12 -10.22 29.24 16.48
N THR A 13 -9.97 29.77 17.68
CA THR A 13 -10.94 29.81 18.79
C THR A 13 -11.96 30.93 18.59
N ASP A 14 -13.17 30.79 19.15
CA ASP A 14 -14.25 31.79 19.10
C ASP A 14 -14.78 32.17 17.70
N VAL A 15 -14.50 31.34 16.70
CA VAL A 15 -14.99 31.51 15.33
C VAL A 15 -16.46 31.05 15.16
N GLY A 16 -17.04 30.44 16.20
CA GLY A 16 -18.44 29.99 16.24
C GLY A 16 -18.65 28.52 15.85
N LYS A 17 -17.68 27.62 16.09
CA LYS A 17 -17.83 26.17 15.85
C LYS A 17 -19.09 25.62 16.51
N THR A 18 -19.23 25.82 17.82
CA THR A 18 -20.37 25.34 18.61
C THR A 18 -21.69 25.83 18.02
N PHE A 19 -21.77 27.11 17.66
CA PHE A 19 -22.95 27.69 17.03
C PHE A 19 -23.34 26.98 15.72
N ILE A 20 -22.37 26.71 14.84
CA ILE A 20 -22.61 25.98 13.59
C ILE A 20 -23.02 24.53 13.85
N SER A 21 -22.38 23.84 14.81
CA SER A 21 -22.78 22.52 15.27
C SER A 21 -24.25 22.50 15.71
N SER A 22 -24.66 23.50 16.51
CA SER A 22 -26.04 23.61 17.00
C SER A 22 -27.06 23.84 15.89
N LEU A 23 -26.76 24.71 14.92
CA LEU A 23 -27.64 24.94 13.77
C LEU A 23 -27.88 23.65 12.96
N LEU A 24 -26.83 22.87 12.74
CA LEU A 24 -26.92 21.59 12.03
C LEU A 24 -27.77 20.57 12.79
N LEU A 25 -27.54 20.42 14.10
CA LEU A 25 -28.30 19.51 14.98
C LEU A 25 -29.77 19.90 15.06
N ARG A 26 -30.05 21.20 15.17
CA ARG A 26 -31.42 21.73 15.23
C ARG A 26 -32.25 21.28 14.01
N SER A 27 -31.64 21.29 12.83
CA SER A 27 -32.30 20.88 11.58
C SER A 27 -32.15 19.39 11.23
N ALA A 28 -31.46 18.61 12.06
CA ALA A 28 -31.23 17.17 11.86
C ALA A 28 -31.31 16.40 13.19
N PRO A 29 -32.52 16.21 13.74
CA PRO A 29 -32.73 15.63 15.08
C PRO A 29 -32.36 14.14 15.18
N ASP A 30 -32.10 13.47 14.06
CA ASP A 30 -31.61 12.10 14.00
C ASP A 30 -30.08 11.98 14.10
N TRP A 31 -29.36 13.11 14.10
CA TRP A 31 -27.90 13.15 14.29
C TRP A 31 -27.52 13.35 15.75
N SER A 32 -26.44 12.70 16.17
CA SER A 32 -25.85 12.90 17.48
C SER A 32 -24.70 13.91 17.45
N TYR A 33 -24.41 14.50 18.60
CA TYR A 33 -23.31 15.41 18.82
C TYR A 33 -22.26 14.76 19.72
N TRP A 34 -20.99 14.83 19.29
CA TRP A 34 -19.86 14.42 20.10
C TRP A 34 -18.78 15.49 20.06
N LYS A 35 -18.37 15.94 21.24
CA LYS A 35 -17.19 16.75 21.45
C LYS A 35 -16.17 15.90 22.20
N PRO A 36 -15.19 15.32 21.50
CA PRO A 36 -14.30 14.34 22.12
C PRO A 36 -13.37 14.96 23.16
N VAL A 37 -13.01 16.24 23.00
CA VAL A 37 -12.06 16.96 23.84
C VAL A 37 -12.62 18.33 24.19
N GLN A 38 -12.59 18.68 25.47
CA GLN A 38 -13.03 19.96 26.03
C GLN A 38 -11.99 20.48 27.03
N THR A 39 -11.66 21.77 26.95
CA THR A 39 -10.82 22.47 27.93
C THR A 39 -11.55 23.70 28.46
N GLY A 40 -11.23 24.14 29.67
CA GLY A 40 -11.83 25.34 30.29
C GLY A 40 -13.16 25.13 31.02
N GLY A 41 -13.49 23.89 31.41
CA GLY A 41 -14.66 23.57 32.24
C GLY A 41 -15.68 22.62 31.58
N SER A 42 -16.41 21.86 32.41
CA SER A 42 -17.40 20.86 31.96
C SER A 42 -18.72 21.51 31.53
N ALA A 43 -19.35 20.93 30.51
CA ALA A 43 -20.69 21.27 30.00
C ALA A 43 -20.92 22.65 29.35
N ILE A 44 -19.91 23.53 29.21
CA ILE A 44 -20.07 24.87 28.58
C ILE A 44 -20.67 24.75 27.17
N ASP A 45 -20.08 23.90 26.32
CA ASP A 45 -20.57 23.74 24.94
C ASP A 45 -21.85 22.90 24.84
N GLN A 46 -22.09 21.95 25.75
CA GLN A 46 -23.33 21.17 25.76
C GLN A 46 -24.54 22.06 26.09
N ASN A 47 -24.38 22.97 27.05
CA ASN A 47 -25.40 23.95 27.39
C ASN A 47 -25.65 24.91 26.21
N ALA A 48 -24.57 25.43 25.59
CA ALA A 48 -24.68 26.27 24.40
C ALA A 48 -25.37 25.55 23.22
N VAL A 49 -25.12 24.25 23.04
CA VAL A 49 -25.82 23.44 22.04
C VAL A 49 -27.31 23.32 22.35
N LEU A 50 -27.66 23.05 23.61
CA LEU A 50 -29.07 22.89 24.04
C LEU A 50 -29.88 24.18 23.94
N GLU A 51 -29.27 25.35 24.11
CA GLU A 51 -29.94 26.64 23.94
C GLU A 51 -30.49 26.82 22.52
N ILE A 52 -29.73 26.40 21.50
CA ILE A 52 -30.10 26.55 20.09
C ILE A 52 -30.83 25.30 19.57
N ALA A 53 -30.43 24.11 20.01
CA ALA A 53 -30.96 22.82 19.60
C ALA A 53 -31.45 22.01 20.82
N PRO A 54 -32.61 22.34 21.42
CA PRO A 54 -33.09 21.69 22.64
C PRO A 54 -33.34 20.18 22.51
N SER A 55 -33.55 19.70 21.27
CA SER A 55 -33.77 18.28 20.96
C SER A 55 -32.50 17.55 20.49
N ALA A 56 -31.33 18.18 20.60
CA ALA A 56 -30.06 17.58 20.19
C ALA A 56 -29.76 16.31 21.01
N ARG A 57 -29.30 15.27 20.32
CA ARG A 57 -28.84 14.02 20.94
C ARG A 57 -27.34 14.11 21.18
N PHE A 58 -26.88 13.66 22.35
CA PHE A 58 -25.46 13.62 22.68
C PHE A 58 -24.98 12.17 22.63
N SER A 59 -23.85 11.94 21.98
CA SER A 59 -23.21 10.63 21.96
C SER A 59 -22.76 10.22 23.38
N SER A 60 -22.87 8.93 23.67
CA SER A 60 -22.38 8.31 24.91
C SER A 60 -20.88 7.95 24.86
N LEU A 61 -20.20 8.22 23.74
CA LEU A 61 -18.77 7.99 23.58
C LEU A 61 -17.96 8.78 24.62
N LYS A 62 -16.79 8.23 24.99
CA LYS A 62 -15.88 8.82 25.97
C LYS A 62 -15.50 10.25 25.56
N LYS A 63 -15.42 11.13 26.56
CA LYS A 63 -14.97 12.53 26.43
C LYS A 63 -13.74 12.75 27.31
N TYR A 64 -12.84 13.60 26.83
CA TYR A 64 -11.69 14.09 27.58
C TYR A 64 -11.97 15.53 27.97
N GLU A 65 -12.22 15.77 29.26
CA GLU A 65 -12.59 17.08 29.78
C GLU A 65 -11.55 17.56 30.79
N TYR A 66 -11.10 18.80 30.61
CA TYR A 66 -10.09 19.44 31.44
C TYR A 66 -10.60 20.79 31.96
N ALA A 67 -10.25 21.13 33.19
CA ALA A 67 -10.68 22.37 33.83
C ALA A 67 -9.87 23.59 33.35
N LEU A 68 -8.59 23.42 33.05
CA LEU A 68 -7.68 24.47 32.61
C LEU A 68 -8.04 24.93 31.19
N PRO A 69 -8.25 26.24 30.95
CA PRO A 69 -8.49 26.78 29.61
C PRO A 69 -7.18 26.90 28.81
N ALA A 70 -6.59 25.76 28.44
CA ALA A 70 -5.39 25.65 27.62
C ALA A 70 -5.61 24.70 26.42
N SER A 71 -4.59 24.44 25.61
CA SER A 71 -4.65 23.36 24.62
C SER A 71 -4.75 21.99 25.33
N PRO A 72 -5.33 20.96 24.70
CA PRO A 72 -5.55 19.67 25.34
C PRO A 72 -4.30 19.02 25.94
N ASP A 73 -3.17 19.08 25.25
CA ASP A 73 -1.88 18.56 25.72
C ASP A 73 -1.41 19.28 27.00
N GLN A 74 -1.51 20.61 27.02
CA GLN A 74 -1.13 21.44 28.16
C GLN A 74 -2.06 21.24 29.35
N ALA A 75 -3.37 21.17 29.09
CA ALA A 75 -4.38 20.94 30.12
C ALA A 75 -4.23 19.55 30.74
N ALA A 76 -4.06 18.51 29.93
CA ALA A 76 -3.81 17.16 30.40
C ALA A 76 -2.53 17.07 31.25
N ALA A 77 -1.44 17.70 30.79
CA ALA A 77 -0.18 17.74 31.53
C ALA A 77 -0.29 18.49 32.86
N ALA A 78 -0.93 19.66 32.88
CA ALA A 78 -1.10 20.47 34.08
C ALA A 78 -2.01 19.81 35.13
N GLU A 79 -2.99 19.02 34.68
CA GLU A 79 -3.94 18.31 35.54
C GLU A 79 -3.51 16.89 35.87
N PHE A 80 -2.33 16.45 35.42
CA PHE A 80 -1.83 15.07 35.54
C PHE A 80 -2.84 14.02 35.03
N ALA A 81 -3.59 14.38 33.98
CA ALA A 81 -4.62 13.57 33.37
C ALA A 81 -4.12 12.90 32.08
N SER A 82 -4.76 11.81 31.67
CA SER A 82 -4.41 11.13 30.42
C SER A 82 -4.84 11.98 29.21
N PRO A 83 -3.94 12.31 28.27
CA PRO A 83 -4.31 12.98 27.04
C PRO A 83 -5.00 11.99 26.07
N PRO A 84 -5.86 12.47 25.16
CA PRO A 84 -6.43 11.64 24.11
C PRO A 84 -5.36 11.19 23.10
N LEU A 85 -5.39 9.92 22.70
CA LEU A 85 -4.65 9.41 21.55
C LEU A 85 -5.53 9.42 20.30
N VAL A 86 -4.98 9.81 19.16
CA VAL A 86 -5.74 9.90 17.89
C VAL A 86 -6.34 8.55 17.49
N HIS A 87 -5.56 7.47 17.63
CA HIS A 87 -6.03 6.12 17.32
C HIS A 87 -7.28 5.73 18.13
N ASP A 88 -7.30 6.05 19.42
CA ASP A 88 -8.43 5.76 20.30
C ASP A 88 -9.67 6.56 19.90
N LEU A 89 -9.49 7.85 19.60
CA LEU A 89 -10.56 8.71 19.12
C LEU A 89 -11.13 8.19 17.79
N ALA A 90 -10.27 7.78 16.85
CA ALA A 90 -10.68 7.26 15.55
C ALA A 90 -11.44 5.94 15.69
N ARG A 91 -11.01 5.05 16.58
CA ARG A 91 -11.71 3.81 16.91
C ARG A 91 -13.11 4.10 17.49
N MET A 92 -13.21 5.03 18.44
CA MET A 92 -14.48 5.45 19.03
C MET A 92 -15.42 6.06 17.99
N ALA A 93 -14.90 6.93 17.12
CA ALA A 93 -15.69 7.53 16.04
C ALA A 93 -16.38 6.47 15.17
N ARG A 94 -15.72 5.34 14.90
CA ARG A 94 -16.29 4.26 14.06
C ARG A 94 -17.46 3.52 14.71
N LEU A 95 -17.72 3.70 16.01
CA LEU A 95 -18.79 3.00 16.72
C LEU A 95 -20.19 3.58 16.47
N GLU A 96 -20.27 4.82 15.99
CA GLU A 96 -21.54 5.53 15.82
C GLU A 96 -21.67 6.16 14.43
N ASN A 97 -22.81 5.94 13.78
CA ASN A 97 -23.17 6.54 12.51
C ASN A 97 -24.18 7.70 12.73
N LYS A 98 -24.18 8.67 11.82
CA LYS A 98 -24.90 9.97 11.88
C LYS A 98 -24.48 10.86 13.04
N MET A 99 -23.21 11.27 13.05
CA MET A 99 -22.62 12.04 14.14
C MET A 99 -21.95 13.33 13.66
N ILE A 100 -22.19 14.42 14.37
CA ILE A 100 -21.42 15.66 14.27
C ILE A 100 -20.31 15.61 15.33
N ILE A 101 -19.07 15.65 14.86
CA ILE A 101 -17.89 15.64 15.72
C ILE A 101 -17.30 17.06 15.74
N GLU A 102 -17.21 17.67 16.91
CA GLU A 102 -16.62 19.01 17.05
C GLU A 102 -15.19 18.94 17.59
N GLY A 103 -14.24 19.48 16.83
CA GLY A 103 -12.84 19.57 17.26
C GLY A 103 -12.60 20.70 18.26
N ALA A 104 -11.68 20.48 19.20
CA ALA A 104 -11.19 21.51 20.11
C ALA A 104 -10.15 22.41 19.42
N GLY A 105 -10.35 23.73 19.44
CA GLY A 105 -9.44 24.68 18.80
C GLY A 105 -9.44 24.58 17.26
N GLY A 106 -8.26 24.66 16.64
CA GLY A 106 -8.04 24.56 15.20
C GLY A 106 -7.32 23.28 14.78
N LEU A 107 -7.16 23.07 13.47
CA LEU A 107 -6.64 21.82 12.87
C LEU A 107 -5.30 21.31 13.43
N MET A 108 -4.40 22.22 13.78
CA MET A 108 -3.02 21.93 14.21
C MET A 108 -2.85 21.98 15.73
N VAL A 109 -3.95 22.08 16.49
CA VAL A 109 -3.86 22.08 17.96
C VAL A 109 -3.39 20.70 18.44
N PRO A 110 -2.32 20.63 19.25
CA PRO A 110 -1.85 19.36 19.81
C PRO A 110 -2.87 18.75 20.76
N LEU A 111 -3.07 17.45 20.61
CA LEU A 111 -3.97 16.64 21.43
C LEU A 111 -3.24 15.95 22.58
N ASN A 112 -1.94 15.68 22.42
CA ASN A 112 -1.12 14.94 23.36
C ASN A 112 0.37 15.27 23.22
N ASP A 113 1.17 14.64 24.08
CA ASP A 113 2.63 14.74 24.15
C ASP A 113 3.38 14.17 22.93
N ARG A 114 2.69 13.42 22.07
CA ARG A 114 3.23 12.92 20.79
C ARG A 114 3.04 13.93 19.65
N ASN A 115 2.49 15.12 19.94
CA ASN A 115 2.13 16.14 18.96
C ASN A 115 1.10 15.67 17.92
N GLU A 116 0.26 14.69 18.25
CA GLU A 116 -0.85 14.33 17.39
C GLU A 116 -1.90 15.46 17.36
N THR A 117 -2.51 15.71 16.21
CA THR A 117 -3.44 16.82 15.97
C THR A 117 -4.77 16.35 15.40
N TRP A 118 -5.72 17.26 15.24
CA TRP A 118 -6.97 16.96 14.52
C TRP A 118 -6.74 16.59 13.05
N LEU A 119 -5.66 17.04 12.42
CA LEU A 119 -5.33 16.60 11.06
C LEU A 119 -4.96 15.12 11.02
N ASP A 120 -4.27 14.61 12.04
CA ASP A 120 -3.92 13.19 12.14
C ASP A 120 -5.19 12.36 12.36
N PHE A 121 -6.10 12.83 13.22
CA PHE A 121 -7.43 12.23 13.40
C PHE A 121 -8.25 12.22 12.10
N LEU A 122 -8.26 13.32 11.36
CA LEU A 122 -8.99 13.42 10.09
C LEU A 122 -8.35 12.56 8.99
N GLN A 123 -7.04 12.41 9.01
CA GLN A 123 -6.32 11.49 8.12
C GLN A 123 -6.64 10.02 8.45
N GLU A 124 -6.77 9.68 9.75
CA GLU A 124 -7.16 8.34 10.22
C GLU A 124 -8.67 8.05 10.12
N THR A 125 -9.53 9.05 9.97
CA THR A 125 -10.98 8.79 9.87
C THR A 125 -11.53 9.08 8.48
N ARG A 126 -10.88 9.97 7.70
CA ARG A 126 -11.37 10.53 6.43
C ARG A 126 -12.76 11.17 6.56
N ILE A 127 -13.17 11.51 7.79
CA ILE A 127 -14.43 12.20 8.03
C ILE A 127 -14.36 13.56 7.32
N PRO A 128 -15.37 13.89 6.51
CA PRO A 128 -15.34 15.10 5.73
C PRO A 128 -15.55 16.33 6.63
N VAL A 129 -14.85 17.42 6.31
CA VAL A 129 -14.72 18.59 7.18
C VAL A 129 -15.63 19.72 6.74
N LEU A 130 -16.35 20.30 7.70
CA LEU A 130 -16.94 21.62 7.57
C LEU A 130 -16.04 22.64 8.29
N LEU A 131 -15.34 23.47 7.52
CA LEU A 131 -14.39 24.44 8.07
C LEU A 131 -15.11 25.76 8.39
N VAL A 132 -15.03 26.22 9.63
CA VAL A 132 -15.63 27.49 10.07
C VAL A 132 -14.55 28.57 10.16
N ALA A 133 -14.79 29.71 9.52
CA ALA A 133 -13.94 30.88 9.54
C ALA A 133 -14.77 32.14 9.86
N THR A 134 -14.16 33.16 10.44
CA THR A 134 -14.84 34.45 10.64
C THR A 134 -14.98 35.15 9.29
N SER A 135 -15.95 36.06 9.15
CA SER A 135 -16.10 36.85 7.93
C SER A 135 -15.20 38.09 7.88
N GLY A 136 -14.57 38.48 9.00
CA GLY A 136 -13.83 39.73 9.19
C GLY A 136 -12.42 39.81 8.58
N LEU A 137 -11.69 40.89 8.89
CA LEU A 137 -10.30 41.11 8.44
C LEU A 137 -9.35 40.03 8.99
N GLY A 138 -8.35 39.64 8.19
CA GLY A 138 -7.40 38.57 8.54
C GLY A 138 -7.88 37.15 8.20
N THR A 139 -9.16 36.95 7.93
CA THR A 139 -9.74 35.61 7.67
C THR A 139 -9.16 34.91 6.44
N ILE A 140 -8.80 35.66 5.39
CA ILE A 140 -8.33 35.08 4.11
C ILE A 140 -7.11 34.19 4.35
N ASN A 141 -6.09 34.70 5.04
CA ASN A 141 -4.84 33.97 5.25
C ASN A 141 -5.07 32.68 6.06
N HIS A 142 -5.70 32.79 7.23
CA HIS A 142 -5.93 31.62 8.10
C HIS A 142 -6.82 30.58 7.42
N THR A 143 -7.83 31.02 6.67
CA THR A 143 -8.70 30.12 5.90
C THR A 143 -7.93 29.38 4.82
N LEU A 144 -7.12 30.07 4.02
CA LEU A 144 -6.33 29.43 2.96
C LEU A 144 -5.29 28.47 3.53
N LEU A 145 -4.64 28.82 4.65
CA LEU A 145 -3.71 27.91 5.34
C LEU A 145 -4.41 26.66 5.87
N SER A 146 -5.61 26.81 6.45
CA SER A 146 -6.41 25.65 6.89
C SER A 146 -6.86 24.77 5.73
N ILE A 147 -7.26 25.36 4.59
CA ILE A 147 -7.63 24.62 3.39
C ILE A 147 -6.41 23.86 2.84
N GLU A 148 -5.25 24.49 2.72
CA GLU A 148 -4.00 23.84 2.28
C GLU A 148 -3.61 22.69 3.22
N ALA A 149 -3.75 22.86 4.54
CA ALA A 149 -3.46 21.82 5.52
C ALA A 149 -4.37 20.59 5.37
N LEU A 150 -5.65 20.79 5.06
CA LEU A 150 -6.62 19.72 4.76
C LEU A 150 -6.33 19.06 3.41
N GLN A 151 -6.14 19.85 2.35
CA GLN A 151 -5.91 19.36 0.99
C GLN A 151 -4.59 18.60 0.86
N SER A 152 -3.54 19.06 1.53
CA SER A 152 -2.23 18.38 1.53
C SER A 152 -2.27 16.98 2.13
N ARG A 153 -3.27 16.66 2.95
CA ARG A 153 -3.56 15.32 3.50
C ARG A 153 -4.74 14.61 2.82
N ALA A 154 -5.23 15.17 1.71
CA ALA A 154 -6.41 14.70 0.97
C ALA A 154 -7.65 14.51 1.86
N ILE A 155 -7.82 15.36 2.88
CA ILE A 155 -9.00 15.34 3.74
C ILE A 155 -10.15 16.02 2.97
N PRO A 156 -11.34 15.40 2.87
CA PRO A 156 -12.45 15.99 2.15
C PRO A 156 -12.96 17.26 2.85
N ILE A 157 -13.23 18.33 2.09
CA ILE A 157 -13.79 19.59 2.60
C ILE A 157 -15.19 19.73 2.04
N LEU A 158 -16.21 19.62 2.89
CA LEU A 158 -17.62 19.75 2.48
C LEU A 158 -17.99 21.20 2.15
N GLY A 159 -17.39 22.14 2.86
CA GLY A 159 -17.70 23.55 2.71
C GLY A 159 -16.90 24.42 3.66
N LEU A 160 -16.94 25.71 3.37
CA LEU A 160 -16.40 26.78 4.18
C LEU A 160 -17.56 27.62 4.71
N VAL A 161 -17.73 27.64 6.02
CA VAL A 161 -18.68 28.52 6.69
C VAL A 161 -17.98 29.82 7.06
N LEU A 162 -18.49 30.94 6.55
CA LEU A 162 -18.07 32.28 6.92
C LEU A 162 -19.09 32.84 7.91
N ASN A 163 -18.71 32.84 9.19
CA ASN A 163 -19.55 33.26 10.30
C ASN A 163 -19.30 34.74 10.66
N GLY A 164 -20.35 35.56 10.62
CA GLY A 164 -20.30 36.97 10.98
C GLY A 164 -20.84 37.91 9.88
N PRO A 165 -20.62 39.24 10.01
CA PRO A 165 -21.15 40.22 9.06
C PRO A 165 -20.60 39.99 7.64
N GLU A 166 -21.44 40.16 6.62
CA GLU A 166 -21.07 39.83 5.24
C GLU A 166 -19.88 40.68 4.74
N HIS A 167 -18.81 40.02 4.29
CA HIS A 167 -17.65 40.69 3.70
C HIS A 167 -17.37 40.17 2.28
N LYS A 168 -18.09 40.72 1.30
CA LYS A 168 -18.10 40.26 -0.11
C LYS A 168 -16.70 40.17 -0.75
N SER A 169 -15.77 41.04 -0.36
CA SER A 169 -14.39 41.00 -0.88
C SER A 169 -13.62 39.75 -0.43
N ASN A 170 -13.82 39.32 0.83
CA ASN A 170 -13.16 38.13 1.37
C ASN A 170 -13.71 36.87 0.69
N GLN A 171 -15.02 36.81 0.52
CA GLN A 171 -15.71 35.73 -0.20
C GLN A 171 -15.18 35.57 -1.62
N LYS A 172 -15.15 36.66 -2.40
CA LYS A 172 -14.61 36.67 -3.77
C LYS A 172 -13.16 36.19 -3.82
N SER A 173 -12.33 36.63 -2.88
CA SER A 173 -10.93 36.21 -2.81
C SER A 173 -10.81 34.72 -2.55
N LEU A 174 -11.54 34.19 -1.56
CA LEU A 174 -11.55 32.77 -1.23
C LEU A 174 -12.12 31.91 -2.36
N LEU A 175 -13.17 32.38 -3.06
CA LEU A 175 -13.72 31.71 -4.25
C LEU A 175 -12.72 31.67 -5.40
N ARG A 176 -11.86 32.69 -5.55
CA ARG A 176 -10.82 32.72 -6.59
C ARG A 176 -9.76 31.64 -6.38
N PHE A 177 -9.33 31.43 -5.12
CA PHE A 177 -8.37 30.38 -4.79
C PHE A 177 -8.99 28.99 -4.85
N HIS A 178 -10.21 28.82 -4.34
CA HIS A 178 -10.88 27.52 -4.26
C HIS A 178 -12.33 27.58 -4.78
N PRO A 179 -12.55 27.66 -6.10
CA PRO A 179 -13.88 27.83 -6.69
C PRO A 179 -14.81 26.62 -6.50
N ARG A 180 -14.26 25.47 -6.07
CA ARG A 180 -15.00 24.22 -5.88
C ARG A 180 -15.44 23.98 -4.43
N ILE A 181 -14.95 24.76 -3.48
CA ILE A 181 -15.37 24.65 -2.08
C ILE A 181 -16.61 25.54 -1.88
N PRO A 182 -17.77 24.96 -1.54
CA PRO A 182 -18.97 25.75 -1.30
C PRO A 182 -18.75 26.73 -0.14
N GLN A 183 -19.10 28.00 -0.36
CA GLN A 183 -19.11 29.01 0.69
C GLN A 183 -20.51 29.16 1.26
N ILE A 184 -20.61 29.08 2.58
CA ILE A 184 -21.85 29.18 3.34
C ILE A 184 -21.72 30.41 4.22
N ILE A 185 -22.58 31.39 4.03
CA ILE A 185 -22.53 32.65 4.77
C ILE A 185 -23.55 32.58 5.89
N ILE A 186 -23.08 32.75 7.12
CA ILE A 186 -23.92 32.85 8.30
C ILE A 186 -23.85 34.30 8.77
N PRO A 187 -24.95 35.08 8.63
CA PRO A 187 -24.94 36.49 8.98
C PRO A 187 -24.75 36.66 10.48
N GLN A 188 -24.35 37.86 10.90
CA GLN A 188 -24.34 38.21 12.31
C GLN A 188 -25.78 38.25 12.84
N LEU A 189 -26.05 37.44 13.86
CA LEU A 189 -27.37 37.33 14.49
C LEU A 189 -27.42 38.14 15.78
N GLY A 190 -28.59 38.71 16.08
CA GLY A 190 -28.85 39.43 17.31
C GLY A 190 -29.42 38.51 18.39
N SER A 191 -29.54 39.02 19.63
CA SER A 191 -30.20 38.30 20.73
C SER A 191 -31.66 37.95 20.44
N ASP A 192 -32.31 38.71 19.54
CA ASP A 192 -33.74 38.62 19.24
C ASP A 192 -34.02 37.81 17.95
N THR A 193 -33.03 37.08 17.44
CA THR A 193 -33.18 36.29 16.22
C THR A 193 -34.27 35.22 16.40
N ALA A 194 -35.22 35.18 15.46
CA ALA A 194 -36.32 34.23 15.51
C ALA A 194 -35.85 32.79 15.32
N LEU A 195 -36.44 31.86 16.08
CA LEU A 195 -36.12 30.42 15.97
C LEU A 195 -36.29 29.87 14.53
N SER A 196 -37.29 30.38 13.79
CA SER A 196 -37.53 30.01 12.39
C SER A 196 -36.40 30.43 11.45
N GLU A 197 -35.64 31.47 11.79
CA GLU A 197 -34.45 31.89 11.04
C GLU A 197 -33.29 30.93 11.31
N LEU A 198 -33.11 30.48 12.55
CA LEU A 198 -32.12 29.45 12.90
C LEU A 198 -32.41 28.13 12.17
N ASP A 199 -33.69 27.72 12.11
CA ASP A 199 -34.12 26.54 11.34
C ASP A 199 -33.80 26.67 9.85
N ARG A 200 -34.05 27.86 9.27
CA ARG A 200 -33.75 28.14 7.87
C ARG A 200 -32.24 28.09 7.59
N LEU A 201 -31.41 28.63 8.49
CA LEU A 201 -29.95 28.59 8.35
C LEU A 201 -29.42 27.16 8.41
N GLY A 202 -29.84 26.37 9.41
CA GLY A 202 -29.44 24.96 9.52
C GLY A 202 -29.82 24.14 8.27
N LEU A 203 -31.06 24.28 7.79
CA LEU A 203 -31.50 23.65 6.54
C LEU A 203 -30.70 24.11 5.32
N SER A 204 -30.32 25.38 5.26
CA SER A 204 -29.50 25.92 4.16
C SER A 204 -28.10 25.30 4.16
N ILE A 205 -27.49 25.11 5.33
CA ILE A 205 -26.19 24.42 5.45
C ILE A 205 -26.37 23.00 4.89
N TRP A 206 -27.33 22.22 5.41
CA TRP A 206 -27.60 20.85 4.94
C TRP A 206 -27.84 20.75 3.44
N LYS A 207 -28.58 21.71 2.87
CA LYS A 207 -28.87 21.75 1.43
C LYS A 207 -27.61 21.95 0.60
N THR A 208 -26.71 22.82 1.04
CA THR A 208 -25.40 23.03 0.39
C THR A 208 -24.53 21.77 0.49
N LEU A 209 -24.49 21.13 1.66
CA LEU A 209 -23.76 19.87 1.84
C LEU A 209 -24.32 18.74 0.97
N ALA A 210 -25.63 18.73 0.73
CA ALA A 210 -26.30 17.74 -0.11
C ALA A 210 -26.01 17.90 -1.62
N ILE A 211 -25.60 19.07 -2.11
CA ILE A 211 -25.25 19.32 -3.52
C ILE A 211 -23.84 18.77 -3.85
N TRP A 212 -22.93 18.71 -2.87
CA TRP A 212 -21.59 18.14 -3.03
C TRP A 212 -21.60 16.60 -3.14
N ARG A 213 -22.76 15.97 -2.91
CA ARG A 213 -23.03 14.52 -2.88
C ARG A 213 -22.88 13.79 -4.22
N ASN A 214 -22.54 14.45 -5.33
CA ASN A 214 -22.49 13.79 -6.64
C ASN A 214 -21.30 12.82 -6.82
N GLU A 215 -20.72 12.28 -5.75
CA GLU A 215 -19.73 11.19 -5.80
C GLU A 215 -20.35 9.87 -6.29
N ASP A 216 -21.59 9.53 -5.89
CA ASP A 216 -22.33 8.39 -6.46
C ASP A 216 -22.56 8.54 -7.98
N GLN A 217 -22.81 9.78 -8.45
CA GLN A 217 -22.96 10.09 -9.87
C GLN A 217 -21.60 10.05 -10.58
N ARG A 218 -20.56 10.58 -9.94
CA ARG A 218 -19.17 10.59 -10.44
C ARG A 218 -18.66 9.17 -10.59
N ALA A 219 -18.99 8.28 -9.66
CA ALA A 219 -18.52 6.90 -9.67
C ALA A 219 -19.17 6.04 -10.76
N LYS A 220 -20.50 6.15 -10.90
CA LYS A 220 -21.21 5.63 -12.09
C LYS A 220 -20.66 6.20 -13.40
N THR A 221 -20.16 7.44 -13.40
CA THR A 221 -19.59 8.07 -14.59
C THR A 221 -18.20 7.55 -14.94
N TRP A 222 -17.32 7.29 -13.97
CA TRP A 222 -15.96 6.77 -14.28
C TRP A 222 -15.93 5.25 -14.45
N LEU A 223 -16.77 4.47 -13.77
CA LEU A 223 -16.91 3.04 -14.05
C LEU A 223 -17.41 2.77 -15.48
N LYS A 224 -18.33 3.61 -15.97
CA LYS A 224 -18.72 3.56 -17.39
C LYS A 224 -17.53 3.83 -18.31
N LYS A 225 -16.73 4.87 -18.00
CA LYS A 225 -15.51 5.17 -18.79
C LYS A 225 -14.48 4.05 -18.69
N ASP A 226 -14.35 3.40 -17.54
CA ASP A 226 -13.47 2.26 -17.35
C ASP A 226 -13.87 1.14 -18.32
N LYS A 227 -15.14 0.73 -18.29
CA LYS A 227 -15.70 -0.25 -19.22
C LYS A 227 -15.55 0.12 -20.70
N ASP A 228 -15.73 1.40 -21.03
CA ASP A 228 -15.69 1.87 -22.41
C ASP A 228 -14.26 2.03 -22.95
N PHE A 229 -13.26 2.32 -22.10
CA PHE A 229 -11.94 2.81 -22.53
C PHE A 229 -10.72 2.13 -21.90
N VAL A 230 -10.86 1.29 -20.86
CA VAL A 230 -9.72 0.68 -20.15
C VAL A 230 -9.58 -0.79 -20.51
N TRP A 231 -8.39 -1.17 -21.00
CA TRP A 231 -8.01 -2.57 -21.16
C TRP A 231 -7.23 -3.04 -19.92
N HIS A 232 -7.93 -3.71 -19.00
CA HIS A 232 -7.35 -4.26 -17.78
C HIS A 232 -6.31 -5.37 -18.02
N PRO A 233 -5.19 -5.39 -17.27
CA PRO A 233 -4.17 -6.43 -17.38
C PRO A 233 -4.67 -7.76 -16.81
N TYR A 234 -4.31 -8.88 -17.46
CA TYR A 234 -4.70 -10.23 -17.03
C TYR A 234 -6.23 -10.43 -16.88
N THR A 235 -7.04 -9.73 -17.69
CA THR A 235 -8.51 -9.78 -17.62
C THR A 235 -9.13 -10.21 -18.95
N GLN A 236 -9.97 -11.26 -18.94
CA GLN A 236 -10.86 -11.59 -20.05
C GLN A 236 -12.15 -10.75 -19.93
N HIS A 237 -12.20 -9.62 -20.66
CA HIS A 237 -13.26 -8.61 -20.54
C HIS A 237 -14.68 -9.11 -20.81
N LEU A 238 -14.85 -10.21 -21.56
CA LEU A 238 -16.19 -10.78 -21.80
C LEU A 238 -16.76 -11.49 -20.57
N THR A 239 -15.90 -12.14 -19.76
CA THR A 239 -16.33 -13.05 -18.69
C THR A 239 -15.96 -12.55 -17.29
N ALA A 240 -15.09 -11.55 -17.20
CA ALA A 240 -14.70 -10.96 -15.92
C ALA A 240 -15.88 -10.21 -15.27
N PRO A 241 -15.97 -10.24 -13.93
CA PRO A 241 -16.93 -9.41 -13.22
C PRO A 241 -16.59 -7.91 -13.38
N GLU A 242 -17.57 -7.05 -13.11
CA GLU A 242 -17.34 -5.60 -13.07
C GLU A 242 -16.28 -5.26 -12.00
N PRO A 243 -15.31 -4.38 -12.30
CA PRO A 243 -14.27 -3.99 -11.35
C PRO A 243 -14.83 -3.40 -10.06
N ILE A 244 -14.12 -3.61 -8.95
CA ILE A 244 -14.48 -3.04 -7.65
C ILE A 244 -14.10 -1.54 -7.63
N PRO A 245 -15.04 -0.61 -7.38
CA PRO A 245 -14.76 0.82 -7.37
C PRO A 245 -14.03 1.24 -6.11
N ILE A 246 -12.70 1.19 -6.12
CA ILE A 246 -11.85 1.64 -5.03
C ILE A 246 -11.68 3.17 -5.08
N VAL A 247 -11.93 3.84 -3.95
CA VAL A 247 -11.81 5.31 -3.81
C VAL A 247 -10.68 5.72 -2.87
N GLY A 248 -10.08 4.77 -2.15
CA GLY A 248 -8.92 5.02 -1.31
C GLY A 248 -8.42 3.77 -0.59
N GLY A 249 -7.32 3.92 0.15
CA GLY A 249 -6.75 2.87 0.98
C GLY A 249 -6.02 3.45 2.18
N ARG A 250 -5.98 2.69 3.28
CA ARG A 250 -5.18 2.99 4.47
C ARG A 250 -4.79 1.71 5.20
N GLY A 251 -3.51 1.59 5.55
CA GLY A 251 -2.99 0.42 6.26
C GLY A 251 -3.32 -0.83 5.46
N SER A 252 -3.91 -1.84 6.09
CA SER A 252 -4.23 -3.11 5.41
C SER A 252 -5.53 -3.10 4.62
N PHE A 253 -6.17 -1.93 4.44
CA PHE A 253 -7.53 -1.86 3.89
C PHE A 253 -7.63 -0.95 2.67
N LEU A 254 -8.53 -1.34 1.77
CA LEU A 254 -9.05 -0.55 0.65
C LEU A 254 -10.52 -0.21 0.92
N PHE A 255 -10.95 0.96 0.44
CA PHE A 255 -12.29 1.48 0.65
C PHE A 255 -13.01 1.63 -0.68
N THR A 256 -14.22 1.10 -0.77
CA THR A 256 -15.07 1.26 -1.97
C THR A 256 -15.91 2.53 -1.89
N GLU A 257 -16.49 2.95 -3.01
CA GLU A 257 -17.45 4.07 -3.06
C GLU A 257 -18.64 3.89 -2.09
N LYS A 258 -19.01 2.65 -1.78
CA LYS A 258 -20.12 2.30 -0.89
C LYS A 258 -19.70 2.24 0.58
N ASN A 259 -18.49 2.72 0.90
CA ASN A 259 -17.85 2.61 2.20
C ASN A 259 -17.63 1.16 2.67
N GLU A 260 -17.56 0.19 1.75
CA GLU A 260 -17.12 -1.15 2.10
C GLU A 260 -15.62 -1.09 2.41
N GLN A 261 -15.21 -1.71 3.53
CA GLN A 261 -13.82 -1.82 3.93
C GLN A 261 -13.33 -3.23 3.60
N LEU A 262 -12.42 -3.34 2.63
CA LEU A 262 -11.86 -4.63 2.20
C LEU A 262 -10.43 -4.77 2.72
N PHE A 263 -10.16 -5.84 3.46
CA PHE A 263 -8.79 -6.19 3.84
C PHE A 263 -8.03 -6.66 2.59
N ASP A 264 -6.94 -5.99 2.25
CA ASP A 264 -6.14 -6.30 1.07
C ASP A 264 -5.20 -7.47 1.35
N ALA A 265 -5.72 -8.68 1.18
CA ALA A 265 -4.99 -9.93 1.32
C ALA A 265 -4.03 -10.21 0.14
N THR A 266 -3.87 -9.26 -0.79
CA THR A 266 -2.92 -9.35 -1.90
C THR A 266 -1.80 -8.32 -1.81
N ALA A 267 -1.88 -7.39 -0.84
CA ALA A 267 -1.05 -6.19 -0.76
C ALA A 267 -0.95 -5.48 -2.13
N SER A 268 -2.07 -5.41 -2.85
CA SER A 268 -2.22 -4.82 -4.18
C SER A 268 -1.14 -5.29 -5.14
N TRP A 269 -1.21 -6.58 -5.47
CA TRP A 269 -0.24 -7.26 -6.32
C TRP A 269 1.17 -7.34 -5.70
N TRP A 270 1.21 -7.58 -4.39
CA TRP A 270 2.40 -7.77 -3.57
C TRP A 270 3.32 -6.55 -3.51
N THR A 271 2.79 -5.34 -3.74
CA THR A 271 3.55 -4.09 -3.79
C THR A 271 3.48 -3.30 -2.47
N CYS A 272 2.32 -3.28 -1.82
CA CYS A 272 2.05 -2.49 -0.62
C CYS A 272 2.50 -3.20 0.67
N ASN A 273 3.80 -3.53 0.78
CA ASN A 273 4.36 -4.26 1.92
C ASN A 273 4.11 -3.58 3.29
N ILE A 274 3.93 -2.26 3.34
CA ILE A 274 3.63 -1.50 4.58
C ILE A 274 2.24 -0.84 4.56
N GLY A 275 1.36 -1.37 3.72
CA GLY A 275 -0.01 -0.95 3.62
C GLY A 275 -0.20 0.32 2.80
N HIS A 276 -1.46 0.70 2.68
CA HIS A 276 -1.93 1.77 1.83
C HIS A 276 -1.84 3.14 2.48
N GLY A 277 -1.66 4.17 1.66
CA GLY A 277 -1.83 5.56 2.07
C GLY A 277 -0.82 6.05 3.12
N GLN A 278 0.41 5.51 3.10
CA GLN A 278 1.46 5.86 4.06
C GLN A 278 1.86 7.35 3.97
N PRO A 279 1.51 8.20 4.95
CA PRO A 279 1.77 9.65 4.92
C PRO A 279 3.22 10.02 4.68
N ARG A 280 4.16 9.28 5.27
CA ARG A 280 5.59 9.60 5.20
C ARG A 280 6.13 9.51 3.77
N ILE A 281 5.72 8.49 3.01
CA ILE A 281 6.10 8.32 1.61
C ILE A 281 5.49 9.43 0.76
N GLY A 282 4.20 9.72 0.94
CA GLY A 282 3.53 10.83 0.27
C GLY A 282 4.22 12.17 0.52
N ALA A 283 4.63 12.43 1.76
CA ALA A 283 5.35 13.64 2.13
C ALA A 283 6.76 13.71 1.50
N ALA A 284 7.49 12.58 1.45
CA ALA A 284 8.78 12.51 0.78
C ALA A 284 8.66 12.81 -0.72
N MET A 285 7.68 12.22 -1.40
CA MET A 285 7.39 12.50 -2.81
C MET A 285 7.01 13.96 -3.04
N LYS A 286 6.14 14.55 -2.20
CA LYS A 286 5.74 15.97 -2.32
C LYS A 286 6.94 16.90 -2.16
N ARG A 287 7.79 16.67 -1.16
CA ARG A 287 9.02 17.47 -0.94
C ARG A 287 9.98 17.34 -2.11
N GLN A 288 10.20 16.11 -2.59
CA GLN A 288 11.10 15.88 -3.70
C GLN A 288 10.57 16.53 -4.98
N HIS A 289 9.30 16.36 -5.31
CA HIS A 289 8.67 16.99 -6.48
C HIS A 289 8.76 18.53 -6.44
N ALA A 290 8.57 19.14 -5.27
CA ALA A 290 8.71 20.58 -5.11
C ALA A 290 10.15 21.09 -5.32
N ARG A 291 11.15 20.22 -5.14
CA ARG A 291 12.58 20.54 -5.33
C ARG A 291 13.07 20.20 -6.74
N LEU A 292 12.75 19.01 -7.22
CA LEU A 292 13.15 18.47 -8.52
C LEU A 292 12.22 17.31 -8.90
N ASP A 293 11.52 17.47 -10.01
CA ASP A 293 10.66 16.46 -10.60
C ASP A 293 11.47 15.35 -11.30
N HIS A 294 12.35 15.73 -12.22
CA HIS A 294 13.17 14.78 -12.99
C HIS A 294 14.48 15.42 -13.48
N CYS A 295 15.53 14.60 -13.52
CA CYS A 295 16.81 14.93 -14.15
C CYS A 295 17.36 13.66 -14.81
N GLY A 296 17.80 13.77 -16.06
CA GLY A 296 18.31 12.62 -16.82
C GLY A 296 19.60 12.05 -16.19
N PHE A 297 19.53 10.81 -15.72
CA PHE A 297 20.59 10.17 -14.93
C PHE A 297 21.82 9.73 -15.75
N GLY A 298 21.78 9.87 -17.07
CA GLY A 298 22.88 9.48 -17.98
C GLY A 298 24.04 10.49 -18.05
N ASN A 299 23.84 11.73 -17.63
CA ASN A 299 24.86 12.80 -17.64
C ASN A 299 24.88 13.65 -16.36
N ALA A 300 23.93 13.42 -15.45
CA ALA A 300 23.76 14.15 -14.20
C ALA A 300 23.34 13.19 -13.10
N THR A 301 23.47 13.61 -11.85
CA THR A 301 23.05 12.85 -10.67
C THR A 301 22.25 13.75 -9.73
N HIS A 302 21.69 13.14 -8.70
CA HIS A 302 20.99 13.80 -7.62
C HIS A 302 21.16 13.03 -6.31
N GLU A 303 20.92 13.74 -5.22
CA GLU A 303 21.05 13.27 -3.84
C GLU A 303 20.25 11.98 -3.58
N PRO A 304 18.92 11.91 -3.80
CA PRO A 304 18.15 10.72 -3.42
C PRO A 304 18.52 9.47 -4.22
N GLY A 305 18.99 9.60 -5.47
CA GLY A 305 19.50 8.47 -6.24
C GLY A 305 20.82 7.94 -5.69
N SER A 306 21.71 8.81 -5.24
CA SER A 306 23.00 8.41 -4.66
C SER A 306 22.80 7.77 -3.28
N ASP A 307 21.95 8.37 -2.45
CA ASP A 307 21.63 7.88 -1.10
C ASP A 307 20.91 6.53 -1.14
N LEU A 308 19.97 6.36 -2.07
CA LEU A 308 19.27 5.09 -2.24
C LEU A 308 20.24 3.98 -2.64
N ALA A 309 21.19 4.25 -3.54
CA ALA A 309 22.18 3.27 -3.94
C ALA A 309 23.01 2.82 -2.73
N ALA A 310 23.50 3.77 -1.93
CA ALA A 310 24.24 3.48 -0.70
C ALA A 310 23.40 2.67 0.31
N LYS A 311 22.12 3.03 0.49
CA LYS A 311 21.21 2.32 1.40
C LYS A 311 20.96 0.88 0.95
N LEU A 312 20.73 0.64 -0.33
CA LEU A 312 20.49 -0.71 -0.87
C LEU A 312 21.72 -1.60 -0.74
N ILE A 313 22.92 -1.09 -1.03
CA ILE A 313 24.17 -1.83 -0.81
C ILE A 313 24.38 -2.11 0.68
N GLY A 314 24.10 -1.15 1.56
CA GLY A 314 24.16 -1.35 3.01
C GLY A 314 23.21 -2.46 3.50
N LEU A 315 21.98 -2.51 2.97
CA LEU A 315 21.00 -3.56 3.31
C LEU A 315 21.44 -4.96 2.85
N ALA A 316 22.23 -5.07 1.77
CA ALA A 316 22.73 -6.37 1.32
C ALA A 316 23.67 -7.02 2.35
N GLY A 317 24.21 -6.24 3.28
CA GLY A 317 25.08 -6.69 4.37
C GLY A 317 26.57 -6.64 4.02
N SER A 318 27.42 -6.58 5.04
CA SER A 318 28.89 -6.45 4.88
C SER A 318 29.55 -7.66 4.19
N ASP A 319 28.91 -8.83 4.27
CA ASP A 319 29.42 -10.06 3.68
C ASP A 319 29.00 -10.25 2.21
N SER A 320 28.21 -9.31 1.67
CA SER A 320 27.80 -9.28 0.27
C SER A 320 28.86 -8.63 -0.62
N GLU A 321 29.00 -9.13 -1.84
CA GLU A 321 29.92 -8.59 -2.85
C GLU A 321 29.23 -7.59 -3.80
N LEU A 322 27.94 -7.33 -3.60
CA LEU A 322 27.16 -6.34 -4.35
C LEU A 322 27.64 -4.93 -4.00
N THR A 323 28.02 -4.14 -5.00
CA THR A 323 28.55 -2.78 -4.79
C THR A 323 27.99 -1.73 -5.74
N LYS A 324 27.22 -2.13 -6.75
CA LYS A 324 26.65 -1.23 -7.75
C LYS A 324 25.15 -1.41 -7.85
N VAL A 325 24.47 -0.31 -8.20
CA VAL A 325 23.03 -0.27 -8.41
C VAL A 325 22.77 0.37 -9.77
N PHE A 326 21.92 -0.27 -10.57
CA PHE A 326 21.34 0.28 -11.78
C PHE A 326 19.83 0.44 -11.58
N TYR A 327 19.27 1.60 -11.91
CA TYR A 327 17.83 1.86 -11.76
C TYR A 327 17.05 1.62 -13.06
N SER A 328 15.87 1.06 -12.92
CA SER A 328 14.94 0.81 -14.02
C SER A 328 13.48 1.04 -13.58
N ASP A 329 12.53 0.85 -14.49
CA ASP A 329 11.15 1.32 -14.28
C ASP A 329 10.26 0.29 -13.56
N ASN A 330 10.56 -1.01 -13.70
CA ASN A 330 9.80 -2.11 -13.10
C ASN A 330 10.64 -3.40 -13.01
N GLY A 331 10.07 -4.45 -12.41
CA GLY A 331 10.75 -5.73 -12.22
C GLY A 331 11.21 -6.41 -13.53
N SER A 332 10.38 -6.39 -14.57
CA SER A 332 10.74 -6.98 -15.88
C SER A 332 11.96 -6.28 -16.48
N CYS A 333 12.01 -4.95 -16.37
CA CYS A 333 13.13 -4.15 -16.80
C CYS A 333 14.40 -4.45 -15.96
N ALA A 334 14.29 -4.61 -14.64
CA ALA A 334 15.43 -4.98 -13.79
C ALA A 334 16.00 -6.36 -14.15
N VAL A 335 15.13 -7.32 -14.47
CA VAL A 335 15.55 -8.65 -14.98
C VAL A 335 16.28 -8.52 -16.30
N GLU A 336 15.75 -7.77 -17.28
CA GLU A 336 16.44 -7.58 -18.56
C GLU A 336 17.79 -6.87 -18.42
N VAL A 337 17.90 -5.91 -17.49
CA VAL A 337 19.17 -5.28 -17.14
C VAL A 337 20.15 -6.33 -16.59
N ALA A 338 19.73 -7.16 -15.63
CA ALA A 338 20.57 -8.21 -15.06
C ALA A 338 21.05 -9.21 -16.13
N MET A 339 20.15 -9.62 -17.03
CA MET A 339 20.50 -10.52 -18.14
C MET A 339 21.51 -9.89 -19.10
N LYS A 340 21.32 -8.62 -19.48
CA LYS A 340 22.27 -7.89 -20.33
C LYS A 340 23.61 -7.73 -19.62
N MET A 341 23.61 -7.42 -18.32
CA MET A 341 24.82 -7.34 -17.51
C MET A 341 25.59 -8.66 -17.52
N ALA A 342 24.92 -9.79 -17.28
CA ALA A 342 25.56 -11.11 -17.24
C ALA A 342 26.19 -11.49 -18.59
N VAL A 343 25.44 -11.39 -19.69
CA VAL A 343 25.92 -11.77 -21.03
C VAL A 343 27.02 -10.83 -21.51
N GLN A 344 26.83 -9.52 -21.38
CA GLN A 344 27.83 -8.55 -21.87
C GLN A 344 29.10 -8.57 -21.00
N ALA A 345 29.00 -8.86 -19.70
CA ALA A 345 30.18 -9.11 -18.87
C ALA A 345 31.01 -10.28 -19.40
N ARG A 346 30.37 -11.41 -19.75
CA ARG A 346 31.06 -12.56 -20.37
C ARG A 346 31.69 -12.20 -21.71
N MET A 347 30.97 -11.46 -22.56
CA MET A 347 31.53 -10.97 -23.84
C MET A 347 32.76 -10.09 -23.62
N ASN A 348 32.70 -9.12 -22.71
CA ASN A 348 33.80 -8.21 -22.42
C ASN A 348 35.01 -8.94 -21.80
N GLN A 349 34.78 -10.05 -21.10
CA GLN A 349 35.80 -10.96 -20.57
C GLN A 349 36.34 -11.97 -21.62
N GLY A 350 35.90 -11.89 -22.88
CA GLY A 350 36.35 -12.80 -23.95
C GLY A 350 35.72 -14.19 -23.92
N LYS A 351 34.55 -14.35 -23.28
CA LYS A 351 33.78 -15.60 -23.19
C LYS A 351 32.40 -15.51 -23.88
N PRO A 352 32.31 -15.11 -25.16
CA PRO A 352 31.02 -14.89 -25.84
C PRO A 352 30.14 -16.14 -25.98
N GLN A 353 30.73 -17.34 -25.87
CA GLN A 353 30.01 -18.61 -25.86
C GLN A 353 29.15 -18.82 -24.60
N GLN A 354 29.48 -18.15 -23.49
CA GLN A 354 28.67 -18.14 -22.27
C GLN A 354 27.58 -17.08 -22.40
N SER A 355 26.47 -17.44 -23.05
CA SER A 355 25.39 -16.52 -23.41
C SER A 355 23.98 -17.04 -23.08
N LYS A 356 23.84 -18.30 -22.66
CA LYS A 356 22.55 -18.91 -22.29
C LYS A 356 22.23 -18.69 -20.81
N PHE A 357 20.95 -18.88 -20.49
CA PHE A 357 20.45 -18.84 -19.12
C PHE A 357 19.89 -20.21 -18.71
N LEU A 358 20.12 -20.61 -17.46
CA LEU A 358 19.36 -21.68 -16.82
C LEU A 358 18.21 -21.04 -16.04
N TYR A 359 16.99 -21.52 -16.28
CA TYR A 359 15.78 -21.02 -15.64
C TYR A 359 14.81 -22.18 -15.35
N PHE A 360 13.72 -21.88 -14.63
CA PHE A 360 12.89 -22.91 -14.00
C PHE A 360 11.42 -22.83 -14.41
N ARG A 361 10.77 -23.98 -14.56
CA ARG A 361 9.31 -24.06 -14.67
C ARG A 361 8.64 -23.47 -13.44
N GLY A 362 7.46 -22.89 -13.62
CA GLY A 362 6.78 -22.07 -12.62
C GLY A 362 7.35 -20.66 -12.43
N ALA A 363 8.49 -20.30 -13.03
CA ALA A 363 9.11 -19.00 -12.81
C ALA A 363 8.32 -17.88 -13.49
N TYR A 364 8.31 -16.71 -12.86
CA TYR A 364 7.82 -15.47 -13.44
C TYR A 364 8.79 -14.33 -13.18
N HIS A 365 9.35 -13.79 -14.25
CA HIS A 365 10.30 -12.69 -14.17
C HIS A 365 9.77 -11.40 -14.81
N GLY A 366 8.51 -11.38 -15.23
CA GLY A 366 7.86 -10.22 -15.85
C GLY A 366 7.37 -10.44 -17.28
N ASP A 367 6.84 -9.36 -17.87
CA ASP A 367 6.05 -9.42 -19.10
C ASP A 367 6.73 -8.79 -20.33
N THR A 368 7.98 -8.33 -20.21
CA THR A 368 8.76 -7.90 -21.38
C THR A 368 9.38 -9.12 -22.07
N PHE A 369 9.61 -9.05 -23.38
CA PHE A 369 10.09 -10.21 -24.16
C PHE A 369 11.38 -10.83 -23.60
N GLY A 370 12.30 -10.04 -23.06
CA GLY A 370 13.51 -10.58 -22.44
C GLY A 370 13.21 -11.32 -21.13
N ALA A 371 12.35 -10.75 -20.27
CA ALA A 371 11.93 -11.41 -19.04
C ALA A 371 11.12 -12.69 -19.30
N MET A 372 10.23 -12.68 -20.30
CA MET A 372 9.46 -13.87 -20.72
C MET A 372 10.35 -15.02 -21.20
N ALA A 373 11.52 -14.72 -21.77
CA ALA A 373 12.45 -15.71 -22.31
C ALA A 373 13.11 -16.61 -21.25
N VAL A 374 13.09 -16.17 -20.00
CA VAL A 374 13.60 -16.90 -18.83
C VAL A 374 12.51 -17.26 -17.84
N ALA A 375 11.23 -17.08 -18.21
CA ALA A 375 10.06 -17.48 -17.43
C ALA A 375 9.54 -18.87 -17.87
N ASP A 376 8.52 -19.39 -17.18
CA ASP A 376 7.89 -20.66 -17.53
C ASP A 376 7.29 -20.66 -18.95
N SER A 377 7.83 -21.54 -19.81
CA SER A 377 7.40 -21.66 -21.21
C SER A 377 5.98 -22.21 -21.38
N GLN A 378 5.41 -22.81 -20.35
CA GLN A 378 4.04 -23.34 -20.33
C GLN A 378 3.07 -22.50 -19.50
N GLY A 379 3.56 -21.42 -18.86
CA GLY A 379 2.78 -20.54 -18.00
C GLY A 379 2.01 -19.45 -18.75
N PHE A 380 1.90 -18.27 -18.13
CA PHE A 380 1.16 -17.12 -18.68
C PHE A 380 1.60 -16.70 -20.08
N HIS A 381 2.87 -16.96 -20.43
CA HIS A 381 3.48 -16.48 -21.67
C HIS A 381 3.56 -17.57 -22.76
N LYS A 382 2.84 -18.69 -22.60
CA LYS A 382 2.85 -19.82 -23.55
C LYS A 382 2.64 -19.39 -25.01
N ALA A 383 1.79 -18.42 -25.27
CA ALA A 383 1.54 -17.89 -26.61
C ALA A 383 2.78 -17.22 -27.24
N PHE A 384 3.69 -16.71 -26.41
CA PHE A 384 4.90 -15.98 -26.83
C PHE A 384 6.17 -16.84 -26.79
N ALA A 385 6.13 -18.02 -26.16
CA ALA A 385 7.27 -18.95 -26.06
C ALA A 385 7.98 -19.25 -27.41
N PRO A 386 7.31 -19.30 -28.58
CA PRO A 386 8.00 -19.46 -29.87
C PRO A 386 8.82 -18.25 -30.34
N TYR A 387 8.62 -17.06 -29.75
CA TYR A 387 9.18 -15.79 -30.23
C TYR A 387 10.31 -15.23 -29.35
N VAL A 388 10.62 -15.92 -28.25
CA VAL A 388 11.68 -15.54 -27.31
C VAL A 388 12.93 -16.41 -27.52
N PHE A 389 14.10 -15.91 -27.13
CA PHE A 389 15.32 -16.71 -27.15
C PHE A 389 15.20 -17.86 -26.13
N LYS A 390 15.91 -18.97 -26.36
CA LYS A 390 15.81 -20.16 -25.51
C LYS A 390 17.07 -20.37 -24.70
N GLY A 391 16.90 -20.48 -23.39
CA GLY A 391 17.90 -21.00 -22.46
C GLY A 391 17.73 -22.50 -22.22
N ILE A 392 18.13 -22.94 -21.03
CA ILE A 392 17.90 -24.30 -20.51
C ILE A 392 16.81 -24.19 -19.45
N GLU A 393 15.70 -24.90 -19.64
CA GLU A 393 14.60 -24.97 -18.68
C GLU A 393 14.69 -26.27 -17.87
N THR A 394 14.55 -26.18 -16.55
CA THR A 394 14.42 -27.34 -15.65
C THR A 394 13.36 -27.09 -14.58
N THR A 395 13.20 -27.97 -13.59
CA THR A 395 12.25 -27.84 -12.49
C THR A 395 12.95 -27.52 -11.17
N VAL A 396 12.26 -26.81 -10.28
CA VAL A 396 12.70 -26.63 -8.89
C VAL A 396 12.37 -27.87 -8.04
N VAL A 397 13.05 -28.00 -6.90
CA VAL A 397 12.59 -28.86 -5.80
C VAL A 397 11.85 -27.99 -4.79
N THR A 398 10.61 -28.36 -4.46
CA THR A 398 9.78 -27.64 -3.48
C THR A 398 9.78 -28.32 -2.12
N SER A 399 9.56 -27.55 -1.05
CA SER A 399 9.40 -28.06 0.32
C SER A 399 8.05 -28.74 0.58
N HIS A 400 7.14 -28.64 -0.38
CA HIS A 400 5.81 -29.24 -0.37
C HIS A 400 5.54 -29.96 -1.69
N ALA A 401 4.53 -30.85 -1.71
CA ALA A 401 4.15 -31.55 -2.93
C ALA A 401 3.43 -30.61 -3.92
N THR A 402 3.77 -30.73 -5.20
CA THR A 402 3.17 -30.00 -6.33
C THR A 402 3.16 -30.87 -7.59
N ASP A 403 2.49 -30.43 -8.66
CA ASP A 403 2.55 -31.13 -9.95
C ASP A 403 3.96 -31.16 -10.57
N LEU A 404 4.80 -30.17 -10.26
CA LEU A 404 6.19 -30.09 -10.72
C LEU A 404 7.14 -30.92 -9.86
N CYS A 405 6.79 -31.13 -8.59
CA CYS A 405 7.59 -31.86 -7.61
C CYS A 405 6.65 -32.69 -6.70
N PRO A 406 6.14 -33.85 -7.19
CA PRO A 406 5.06 -34.60 -6.52
C PRO A 406 5.40 -35.10 -5.11
N HIS A 407 6.69 -35.25 -4.80
CA HIS A 407 7.15 -35.74 -3.51
C HIS A 407 7.80 -34.63 -2.64
N GLY A 408 7.78 -33.37 -3.09
CA GLY A 408 8.41 -32.25 -2.37
C GLY A 408 9.88 -32.54 -2.02
N SER A 409 10.29 -32.22 -0.79
CA SER A 409 11.65 -32.46 -0.27
C SER A 409 12.12 -33.92 -0.34
N LYS A 410 11.24 -34.91 -0.55
CA LYS A 410 11.67 -36.30 -0.78
C LYS A 410 12.37 -36.50 -2.13
N SER A 411 12.26 -35.54 -3.06
CA SER A 411 12.96 -35.51 -4.35
C SER A 411 14.28 -34.74 -4.30
N LEU A 412 14.76 -34.34 -3.12
CA LEU A 412 15.93 -33.48 -2.96
C LEU A 412 17.19 -34.02 -3.67
N GLU A 413 17.57 -35.26 -3.40
CA GLU A 413 18.78 -35.87 -3.98
C GLU A 413 18.66 -36.07 -5.49
N GLU A 414 17.48 -36.43 -5.98
CA GLU A 414 17.20 -36.53 -7.42
C GLU A 414 17.30 -35.16 -8.10
N GLY A 415 16.76 -34.12 -7.47
CA GLY A 415 16.83 -32.74 -7.95
C GLY A 415 18.24 -32.17 -7.96
N LYS A 416 19.05 -32.45 -6.92
CA LYS A 416 20.49 -32.11 -6.91
C LYS A 416 21.23 -32.83 -8.04
N SER A 417 21.02 -34.15 -8.19
CA SER A 417 21.63 -34.92 -9.28
C SER A 417 21.25 -34.41 -10.67
N CYS A 418 20.02 -33.91 -10.84
CA CYS A 418 19.59 -33.27 -12.07
C CYS A 418 20.38 -31.98 -12.35
N LEU A 419 20.54 -31.12 -11.33
CA LEU A 419 21.36 -29.91 -11.46
C LEU A 419 22.82 -30.25 -11.78
N ASP A 420 23.43 -31.22 -11.09
CA ASP A 420 24.81 -31.63 -11.35
C ASP A 420 25.02 -31.99 -12.83
N LYS A 421 24.10 -32.78 -13.40
CA LYS A 421 24.14 -33.16 -14.82
C LYS A 421 23.99 -31.96 -15.74
N ILE A 422 23.12 -31.00 -15.42
CA ILE A 422 22.95 -29.78 -16.22
C ILE A 422 24.26 -28.99 -16.22
N PHE A 423 24.86 -28.75 -15.05
CA PHE A 423 26.11 -27.99 -14.96
C PHE A 423 27.28 -28.70 -15.64
N GLN A 424 27.42 -30.01 -15.45
CA GLN A 424 28.45 -30.81 -16.14
C GLN A 424 28.36 -30.71 -17.67
N ASN A 425 27.13 -30.69 -18.22
CA ASN A 425 26.91 -30.69 -19.66
C ASN A 425 26.88 -29.29 -20.28
N HIS A 426 26.45 -28.27 -19.53
CA HIS A 426 26.08 -26.97 -20.08
C HIS A 426 26.76 -25.75 -19.44
N ALA A 427 27.56 -25.89 -18.37
CA ALA A 427 28.20 -24.72 -17.73
C ALA A 427 29.04 -23.86 -18.70
N GLY A 428 29.66 -24.47 -19.71
CA GLY A 428 30.44 -23.76 -20.72
C GLY A 428 29.65 -22.82 -21.64
N GLU A 429 28.32 -22.97 -21.70
CA GLU A 429 27.42 -22.12 -22.49
C GLU A 429 26.55 -21.19 -21.63
N LEU A 430 26.55 -21.36 -20.31
CA LEU A 430 25.75 -20.56 -19.39
C LEU A 430 26.46 -19.25 -19.03
N ALA A 431 25.79 -18.12 -19.29
CA ALA A 431 26.15 -16.83 -18.72
C ALA A 431 25.73 -16.76 -17.25
N ALA A 432 24.49 -17.18 -16.96
CA ALA A 432 23.89 -17.11 -15.65
C ALA A 432 22.80 -18.14 -15.40
N VAL A 433 22.51 -18.38 -14.13
CA VAL A 433 21.25 -18.95 -13.63
C VAL A 433 20.37 -17.81 -13.15
N ILE A 434 19.06 -17.88 -13.39
CA ILE A 434 18.08 -16.94 -12.82
C ILE A 434 16.98 -17.69 -12.07
N ILE A 435 16.66 -17.22 -10.86
CA ILE A 435 15.63 -17.82 -10.01
C ILE A 435 15.04 -16.78 -9.04
N GLU A 436 13.74 -16.91 -8.73
CA GLU A 436 13.12 -16.25 -7.58
C GLU A 436 13.53 -17.04 -6.31
N PRO A 437 14.39 -16.52 -5.41
CA PRO A 437 14.91 -17.30 -4.30
C PRO A 437 13.81 -17.62 -3.28
N LEU A 438 13.79 -18.87 -2.79
CA LEU A 438 12.84 -19.44 -1.82
C LEU A 438 11.39 -19.58 -2.31
N VAL A 439 10.86 -18.65 -3.11
CA VAL A 439 9.45 -18.69 -3.55
C VAL A 439 9.31 -18.23 -4.99
N GLN A 440 8.81 -19.09 -5.88
CA GLN A 440 8.27 -18.66 -7.17
C GLN A 440 6.83 -18.21 -6.96
N GLY A 441 6.61 -16.89 -6.97
CA GLY A 441 5.35 -16.29 -6.55
C GLY A 441 4.22 -16.62 -7.52
N SER A 442 4.34 -16.17 -8.77
CA SER A 442 3.28 -16.32 -9.77
C SER A 442 3.10 -17.76 -10.27
N GLY A 443 4.07 -18.65 -10.01
CA GLY A 443 3.98 -20.09 -10.25
C GLY A 443 3.01 -20.84 -9.33
N GLY A 444 2.31 -20.12 -8.45
CA GLY A 444 1.46 -20.69 -7.41
C GLY A 444 2.18 -20.78 -6.08
N MET A 445 2.95 -19.75 -5.69
CA MET A 445 3.65 -19.70 -4.40
C MET A 445 4.50 -20.95 -4.13
N LEU A 446 5.27 -21.40 -5.11
CA LEU A 446 6.08 -22.62 -5.01
C LEU A 446 7.26 -22.37 -4.07
N MET A 447 7.18 -22.90 -2.85
CA MET A 447 8.23 -22.74 -1.85
C MET A 447 9.32 -23.78 -2.10
N GLN A 448 10.54 -23.32 -2.36
CA GLN A 448 11.68 -24.15 -2.69
C GLN A 448 12.24 -24.84 -1.44
N ASP A 449 12.86 -26.00 -1.63
CA ASP A 449 13.70 -26.61 -0.61
C ASP A 449 15.00 -25.79 -0.45
N PRO A 450 15.31 -25.24 0.75
CA PRO A 450 16.50 -24.42 0.94
C PRO A 450 17.82 -25.15 0.65
N GLU A 451 17.88 -26.46 0.89
CA GLU A 451 19.09 -27.25 0.66
C GLU A 451 19.37 -27.41 -0.83
N TRP A 452 18.32 -27.60 -1.63
CA TRP A 452 18.43 -27.60 -3.08
C TRP A 452 18.89 -26.24 -3.62
N LEU A 453 18.36 -25.14 -3.08
CA LEU A 453 18.76 -23.78 -3.49
C LEU A 453 20.22 -23.47 -3.12
N MET A 454 20.69 -23.91 -1.95
CA MET A 454 22.11 -23.81 -1.57
C MET A 454 23.00 -24.61 -2.52
N HIS A 455 22.56 -25.81 -2.94
CA HIS A 455 23.28 -26.63 -3.91
C HIS A 455 23.38 -25.94 -5.27
N LEU A 456 22.30 -25.33 -5.75
CA LEU A 456 22.30 -24.53 -6.99
C LEU A 456 23.32 -23.38 -6.94
N ALA A 457 23.35 -22.63 -5.83
CA ALA A 457 24.28 -21.52 -5.65
C ALA A 457 25.74 -22.01 -5.57
N MET A 458 25.99 -23.16 -4.95
CA MET A 458 27.31 -23.79 -4.90
C MET A 458 27.79 -24.19 -6.30
N LEU A 459 26.93 -24.79 -7.12
CA LEU A 459 27.24 -25.12 -8.52
C LEU A 459 27.53 -23.88 -9.37
N CYS A 460 26.78 -22.79 -9.20
CA CYS A 460 27.05 -21.52 -9.88
C CYS A 460 28.49 -21.05 -9.62
N LYS A 461 28.92 -21.10 -8.35
CA LYS A 461 30.27 -20.73 -7.95
C LYS A 461 31.33 -21.69 -8.50
N GLU A 462 31.13 -23.00 -8.36
CA GLU A 462 32.08 -24.03 -8.81
C GLU A 462 32.34 -23.94 -10.32
N TYR A 463 31.29 -23.75 -11.10
CA TYR A 463 31.37 -23.72 -12.56
C TYR A 463 31.57 -22.32 -13.16
N ASN A 464 31.73 -21.29 -12.32
CA ASN A 464 31.84 -19.89 -12.74
C ASN A 464 30.69 -19.50 -13.69
N VAL A 465 29.46 -19.65 -13.21
CA VAL A 465 28.21 -19.21 -13.84
C VAL A 465 27.59 -18.17 -12.90
N TYR A 466 27.18 -17.01 -13.42
CA TYR A 466 26.63 -15.96 -12.55
C TYR A 466 25.28 -16.38 -11.96
N LEU A 467 24.99 -15.98 -10.72
CA LEU A 467 23.70 -16.20 -10.07
C LEU A 467 22.90 -14.89 -10.03
N ILE A 468 21.77 -14.87 -10.75
CA ILE A 468 20.78 -13.80 -10.73
C ILE A 468 19.64 -14.21 -9.80
N LEU A 469 19.42 -13.44 -8.74
CA LEU A 469 18.27 -13.62 -7.86
C LEU A 469 17.20 -12.56 -8.16
N ASP A 470 16.03 -13.02 -8.60
CA ASP A 470 14.86 -12.18 -8.78
C ASP A 470 14.14 -12.00 -7.44
N GLU A 471 14.55 -10.96 -6.71
CA GLU A 471 13.96 -10.58 -5.42
C GLU A 471 12.88 -9.50 -5.56
N VAL A 472 12.29 -9.36 -6.76
CA VAL A 472 11.17 -8.43 -6.99
C VAL A 472 10.00 -8.75 -6.06
N PHE A 473 9.72 -10.03 -5.82
CA PHE A 473 8.68 -10.46 -4.88
C PHE A 473 9.20 -10.76 -3.48
N THR A 474 10.34 -11.44 -3.38
CA THR A 474 10.81 -12.09 -2.14
C THR A 474 11.66 -11.19 -1.26
N GLY A 475 12.24 -10.11 -1.83
CA GLY A 475 13.02 -9.14 -1.08
C GLY A 475 12.16 -8.20 -0.25
N MET A 476 12.79 -7.13 0.24
CA MET A 476 12.11 -6.04 0.95
C MET A 476 11.37 -6.52 2.21
N GLY A 477 11.99 -7.46 2.94
CA GLY A 477 11.46 -7.96 4.21
C GLY A 477 10.43 -9.09 4.10
N ARG A 478 9.93 -9.42 2.90
CA ARG A 478 8.77 -10.32 2.69
C ARG A 478 8.92 -11.68 3.36
N LEU A 479 10.12 -12.27 3.31
CA LEU A 479 10.38 -13.62 3.81
C LEU A 479 10.99 -13.64 5.22
N GLY A 480 10.98 -12.51 5.94
CA GLY A 480 11.54 -12.42 7.30
C GLY A 480 13.04 -12.12 7.36
N ALA A 481 13.60 -11.60 6.26
CA ALA A 481 14.93 -10.98 6.14
C ALA A 481 14.84 -9.85 5.10
N ASP A 482 15.78 -8.90 5.09
CA ASP A 482 15.78 -7.81 4.10
C ASP A 482 15.79 -8.37 2.68
N PHE A 483 16.63 -9.38 2.45
CA PHE A 483 16.67 -10.19 1.23
C PHE A 483 16.59 -11.69 1.53
N ALA A 484 15.95 -12.45 0.65
CA ALA A 484 15.81 -13.90 0.74
C ALA A 484 17.16 -14.61 0.71
N PHE A 485 18.13 -14.13 -0.08
CA PHE A 485 19.47 -14.73 -0.13
C PHE A 485 20.18 -14.72 1.24
N GLN A 486 19.92 -13.72 2.08
CA GLN A 486 20.46 -13.64 3.44
C GLN A 486 19.83 -14.70 4.35
N LYS A 487 18.53 -14.96 4.19
CA LYS A 487 17.81 -16.00 4.94
C LYS A 487 18.35 -17.40 4.63
N VAL A 488 18.75 -17.65 3.38
CA VAL A 488 19.30 -18.96 2.94
C VAL A 488 20.80 -19.06 3.16
N GLY A 489 21.52 -17.94 3.19
CA GLY A 489 22.98 -17.93 3.31
C GLY A 489 23.71 -18.14 1.98
N ILE A 490 23.12 -17.70 0.86
CA ILE A 490 23.74 -17.74 -0.47
C ILE A 490 24.18 -16.35 -0.92
N LYS A 491 25.15 -16.29 -1.83
CA LYS A 491 25.70 -15.03 -2.37
C LYS A 491 25.39 -14.90 -3.86
N PRO A 492 24.59 -13.90 -4.27
CA PRO A 492 24.29 -13.65 -5.67
C PRO A 492 25.32 -12.73 -6.35
N ASP A 493 25.38 -12.80 -7.68
CA ASP A 493 26.13 -11.85 -8.50
C ASP A 493 25.28 -10.64 -8.90
N LEU A 494 23.97 -10.88 -9.08
CA LEU A 494 22.98 -9.89 -9.48
C LEU A 494 21.69 -10.08 -8.68
N VAL A 495 21.07 -8.98 -8.24
CA VAL A 495 19.77 -9.01 -7.55
C VAL A 495 18.81 -8.01 -8.17
N CYS A 496 17.62 -8.46 -8.55
CA CYS A 496 16.55 -7.62 -9.10
C CYS A 496 15.54 -7.24 -8.01
N LEU A 497 15.18 -5.96 -7.91
CA LEU A 497 14.26 -5.42 -6.91
C LEU A 497 13.19 -4.55 -7.58
N ALA A 498 11.95 -4.60 -7.09
CA ALA A 498 10.87 -3.65 -7.43
C ALA A 498 9.79 -3.73 -6.33
N LYS A 499 8.49 -3.66 -6.69
CA LYS A 499 7.32 -3.86 -5.81
C LYS A 499 7.46 -3.15 -4.45
N GLY A 500 7.82 -3.90 -3.41
CA GLY A 500 8.00 -3.39 -2.04
C GLY A 500 9.06 -2.30 -1.91
N LEU A 501 9.92 -2.08 -2.91
CA LEU A 501 10.98 -1.07 -2.87
C LEU A 501 10.44 0.35 -2.63
N THR A 502 9.28 0.69 -3.18
CA THR A 502 8.62 2.01 -3.02
C THR A 502 7.38 1.94 -2.11
N GLY A 503 7.19 0.83 -1.40
CA GLY A 503 5.99 0.57 -0.61
C GLY A 503 4.71 0.58 -1.44
N GLY A 504 4.80 0.27 -2.74
CA GLY A 504 3.67 0.27 -3.69
C GLY A 504 3.22 1.66 -4.16
N SER A 505 3.97 2.72 -3.87
CA SER A 505 3.54 4.09 -4.20
C SER A 505 3.83 4.51 -5.65
N LEU A 506 4.90 3.98 -6.26
CA LEU A 506 5.34 4.32 -7.62
C LEU A 506 6.04 3.14 -8.31
N PRO A 507 5.94 3.01 -9.64
CA PRO A 507 6.74 2.05 -10.40
C PRO A 507 8.22 2.46 -10.31
N PHE A 508 9.05 1.55 -9.82
CA PHE A 508 10.49 1.74 -9.70
C PHE A 508 11.15 0.39 -9.44
N ALA A 509 12.37 0.22 -9.97
CA ALA A 509 13.13 -0.99 -9.81
C ALA A 509 14.63 -0.74 -9.77
N ALA A 510 15.37 -1.72 -9.29
CA ALA A 510 16.82 -1.67 -9.19
C ALA A 510 17.42 -3.04 -9.50
N THR A 511 18.59 -3.05 -10.13
CA THR A 511 19.45 -4.21 -10.31
C THR A 511 20.74 -3.95 -9.56
N LEU A 512 21.00 -4.74 -8.52
CA LEU A 512 22.27 -4.70 -7.78
C LEU A 512 23.26 -5.62 -8.49
N ALA A 513 24.52 -5.23 -8.54
CA ALA A 513 25.58 -6.00 -9.18
C ALA A 513 26.87 -6.02 -8.36
N THR A 514 27.62 -7.12 -8.46
CA THR A 514 28.94 -7.25 -7.87
C THR A 514 29.97 -6.34 -8.54
N THR A 515 31.06 -6.07 -7.82
CA THR A 515 32.22 -5.38 -8.38
C THR A 515 32.82 -6.14 -9.57
N GLU A 516 32.79 -7.47 -9.56
CA GLU A 516 33.31 -8.30 -10.66
C GLU A 516 32.58 -8.01 -11.97
N ILE A 517 31.25 -8.07 -11.97
CA ILE A 517 30.44 -7.78 -13.15
C ILE A 517 30.67 -6.33 -13.60
N PHE A 518 30.60 -5.37 -12.68
CA PHE A 518 30.81 -3.95 -13.02
C PHE A 518 32.18 -3.71 -13.67
N SER A 519 33.23 -4.34 -13.15
CA SER A 519 34.60 -4.20 -13.66
C SER A 519 34.74 -4.69 -15.09
N ALA A 520 33.93 -5.66 -15.52
CA ALA A 520 33.92 -6.13 -16.91
C ALA A 520 33.43 -5.07 -17.91
N PHE A 521 32.78 -3.99 -17.47
CA PHE A 521 32.33 -2.89 -18.33
C PHE A 521 33.30 -1.69 -18.35
N LEU A 522 34.32 -1.69 -17.50
CA LEU A 522 35.30 -0.61 -17.44
C LEU A 522 36.29 -0.72 -18.61
N SER A 523 36.22 0.23 -19.54
CA SER A 523 37.09 0.28 -20.71
C SER A 523 37.18 1.71 -21.27
N GLU A 524 38.28 2.00 -21.96
CA GLU A 524 38.38 3.20 -22.81
C GLU A 524 37.49 3.11 -24.06
N ASP A 525 37.15 1.88 -24.49
CA ASP A 525 36.20 1.64 -25.57
C ASP A 525 34.76 1.80 -25.06
N ARG A 526 34.12 2.89 -25.48
CA ARG A 526 32.73 3.21 -25.12
C ARG A 526 31.72 2.13 -25.52
N SER A 527 32.01 1.30 -26.52
CA SER A 527 31.10 0.23 -26.94
C SER A 527 30.96 -0.89 -25.90
N LYS A 528 31.92 -0.99 -24.97
CA LYS A 528 31.86 -1.95 -23.85
C LYS A 528 30.99 -1.51 -22.69
N ALA A 529 30.51 -0.26 -22.68
CA ALA A 529 29.56 0.20 -21.67
C ALA A 529 28.22 -0.54 -21.79
N LEU A 530 27.47 -0.59 -20.68
CA LEU A 530 26.10 -1.08 -20.70
C LEU A 530 25.22 -0.02 -21.37
N LEU A 531 24.97 -0.15 -22.67
CA LEU A 531 24.14 0.76 -23.46
C LEU A 531 22.65 0.44 -23.26
N HIS A 532 22.21 0.55 -22.01
CA HIS A 532 20.82 0.36 -21.59
C HIS A 532 20.40 1.53 -20.70
N GLY A 533 19.19 2.02 -20.90
CA GLY A 533 18.61 3.05 -20.05
C GLY A 533 17.17 3.34 -20.44
N HIS A 534 16.42 3.89 -19.50
CA HIS A 534 15.07 4.40 -19.73
C HIS A 534 15.02 5.89 -19.47
N THR A 535 14.00 6.56 -20.00
CA THR A 535 13.79 7.99 -19.78
C THR A 535 13.69 8.32 -18.29
N PHE A 536 13.08 7.45 -17.49
CA PHE A 536 12.88 7.66 -16.05
C PHE A 536 13.90 6.92 -15.16
N THR A 537 14.99 6.39 -15.73
CA THR A 537 16.08 5.77 -14.96
C THR A 537 16.52 6.71 -13.84
N GLY A 538 16.47 6.21 -12.60
CA GLY A 538 16.85 6.98 -11.41
C GLY A 538 15.93 8.16 -11.12
N ASN A 539 14.62 8.07 -11.37
CA ASN A 539 13.68 9.17 -11.07
C ASN A 539 13.81 9.65 -9.60
N PRO A 540 14.08 10.95 -9.34
CA PRO A 540 14.30 11.46 -7.98
C PRO A 540 13.12 11.24 -7.03
N ILE A 541 11.89 11.41 -7.51
CA ILE A 541 10.67 11.24 -6.71
C ILE A 541 10.52 9.78 -6.27
N ALA A 542 10.75 8.83 -7.19
CA ALA A 542 10.73 7.42 -6.87
C ALA A 542 11.87 7.01 -5.91
N CYS A 543 13.06 7.59 -6.07
CA CYS A 543 14.17 7.37 -5.15
C CYS A 543 13.83 7.86 -3.73
N ALA A 544 13.22 9.04 -3.60
CA ALA A 544 12.77 9.58 -2.32
C ALA A 544 11.64 8.73 -1.70
N ALA A 545 10.73 8.19 -2.51
CA ALA A 545 9.71 7.26 -2.04
C ALA A 545 10.33 5.96 -1.50
N ALA A 546 11.32 5.41 -2.20
CA ALA A 546 12.04 4.22 -1.76
C ALA A 546 12.84 4.47 -0.47
N LEU A 547 13.56 5.59 -0.35
CA LEU A 547 14.26 5.96 0.88
C LEU A 547 13.31 6.03 2.08
N ALA A 548 12.18 6.74 1.94
CA ALA A 548 11.17 6.81 2.99
C ALA A 548 10.57 5.44 3.34
N THR A 549 10.44 4.55 2.35
CA THR A 549 9.99 3.16 2.57
C THR A 549 11.01 2.39 3.41
N LEU A 550 12.30 2.46 3.06
CA LEU A 550 13.37 1.75 3.76
C LEU A 550 13.58 2.27 5.20
N GLU A 551 13.35 3.56 5.45
CA GLU A 551 13.30 4.11 6.81
C GLU A 551 12.18 3.46 7.64
N ILE A 552 10.96 3.38 7.09
CA ILE A 552 9.83 2.73 7.76
C ILE A 552 10.13 1.26 8.02
N TYR A 553 10.78 0.57 7.08
CA TYR A 553 11.13 -0.83 7.24
C TYR A 553 12.06 -1.05 8.43
N SER A 554 13.07 -0.19 8.55
CA SER A 554 14.01 -0.22 9.66
C SER A 554 13.34 0.11 10.99
N GLU A 555 12.44 1.10 11.03
CA GLU A 555 11.74 1.50 12.26
C GLU A 555 10.73 0.45 12.75
N LEU A 556 10.04 -0.22 11.83
CA LEU A 556 9.02 -1.21 12.17
C LEU A 556 9.56 -2.64 12.33
N ASP A 557 10.85 -2.85 12.04
CA ASP A 557 11.47 -4.17 11.91
C ASP A 557 10.60 -5.12 11.06
N ILE A 558 10.43 -4.75 9.79
CA ILE A 558 9.58 -5.49 8.86
C ILE A 558 9.98 -6.97 8.74
N PRO A 559 11.29 -7.34 8.71
CA PRO A 559 11.69 -8.73 8.83
C PRO A 559 11.14 -9.45 10.07
N ALA A 560 11.20 -8.84 11.26
CA ALA A 560 10.60 -9.45 12.46
C ALA A 560 9.09 -9.59 12.37
N ARG A 561 8.40 -8.59 11.82
CA ARG A 561 6.94 -8.66 11.60
C ARG A 561 6.57 -9.76 10.63
N ALA A 562 7.32 -9.95 9.54
CA ALA A 562 7.08 -11.03 8.60
C ALA A 562 7.24 -12.42 9.27
N ARG A 563 8.19 -12.58 10.20
CA ARG A 563 8.32 -13.82 11.00
C ARG A 563 7.14 -14.03 11.95
N ALA A 564 6.66 -12.97 12.61
CA ALA A 564 5.48 -13.07 13.47
C ALA A 564 4.20 -13.42 12.67
N ILE A 565 4.05 -12.86 11.46
CA ILE A 565 2.96 -13.22 10.53
C ILE A 565 3.09 -14.69 10.11
N GLU A 566 4.31 -15.16 9.81
CA GLU A 566 4.57 -16.57 9.48
C GLU A 566 4.07 -17.50 10.61
N ASP A 567 4.36 -17.17 11.87
CA ASP A 567 3.90 -17.94 13.03
C ASP A 567 2.37 -18.03 13.11
N MET A 568 1.67 -16.91 12.86
CA MET A 568 0.20 -16.88 12.80
C MET A 568 -0.35 -17.72 11.65
N PHE A 569 0.27 -17.68 10.47
CA PHE A 569 -0.13 -18.52 9.35
C PHE A 569 0.10 -20.00 9.61
N GLN A 570 1.24 -20.36 10.20
CA GLN A 570 1.53 -21.73 10.60
C GLN A 570 0.52 -22.25 11.63
N GLN A 571 0.12 -21.40 12.58
CA GLN A 571 -0.96 -21.73 13.51
C GLN A 571 -2.30 -21.93 12.80
N TRP A 572 -2.68 -21.00 11.91
CA TRP A 572 -3.92 -21.11 11.15
C TRP A 572 -3.97 -22.38 10.29
N ILE A 573 -2.87 -22.78 9.66
CA ILE A 573 -2.79 -24.04 8.90
C ILE A 573 -3.06 -25.23 9.83
N ARG A 574 -2.37 -25.33 10.98
CA ARG A 574 -2.54 -26.43 11.94
C ARG A 574 -3.98 -26.57 12.42
N GLU A 575 -4.68 -25.46 12.61
CA GLU A 575 -6.05 -25.44 13.13
C GLU A 575 -7.11 -25.72 12.06
N ASN A 576 -6.82 -25.47 10.78
CA ASN A 576 -7.85 -25.44 9.73
C ASN A 576 -7.61 -26.41 8.57
N GLN A 577 -6.42 -27.00 8.40
CA GLN A 577 -6.09 -27.86 7.25
C GLN A 577 -7.08 -29.02 7.05
N GLU A 578 -7.34 -29.80 8.09
CA GLU A 578 -8.26 -30.96 8.00
C GLU A 578 -9.70 -30.50 7.82
N ALA A 579 -10.15 -29.53 8.62
CA ALA A 579 -11.54 -29.06 8.63
C ALA A 579 -11.95 -28.37 7.33
N LEU A 580 -11.01 -27.70 6.65
CA LEU A 580 -11.25 -27.02 5.37
C LEU A 580 -10.82 -27.86 4.15
N GLN A 581 -10.25 -29.05 4.37
CA GLN A 581 -9.73 -29.92 3.31
C GLN A 581 -8.72 -29.18 2.42
N LEU A 582 -7.74 -28.53 3.05
CA LEU A 582 -6.68 -27.81 2.34
C LEU A 582 -5.64 -28.80 1.79
N SER A 583 -5.33 -28.70 0.51
CA SER A 583 -4.22 -29.43 -0.11
C SER A 583 -2.96 -28.58 -0.08
N SER A 584 -1.80 -29.22 0.13
CA SER A 584 -0.45 -28.63 0.18
C SER A 584 -0.35 -27.23 0.85
N PRO A 585 -0.96 -27.01 2.05
CA PRO A 585 -0.88 -25.72 2.71
C PRO A 585 0.55 -25.40 3.10
N ARG A 586 0.93 -24.13 2.94
CA ARG A 586 2.31 -23.68 3.14
C ARG A 586 2.35 -22.22 3.57
N ALA A 587 3.31 -21.89 4.41
CA ALA A 587 3.57 -20.53 4.85
C ALA A 587 5.07 -20.26 4.95
N LEU A 588 5.49 -19.07 4.51
CA LEU A 588 6.87 -18.59 4.60
C LEU A 588 6.88 -17.06 4.61
N GLY A 589 7.41 -16.46 5.68
CA GLY A 589 7.30 -15.03 5.96
C GLY A 589 5.85 -14.55 5.90
N GLY A 590 5.62 -13.42 5.23
CA GLY A 590 4.29 -12.85 5.03
C GLY A 590 3.49 -13.48 3.88
N ILE A 591 3.60 -14.80 3.68
CA ILE A 591 2.90 -15.55 2.63
C ILE A 591 2.21 -16.78 3.24
N LEU A 592 0.93 -16.93 2.97
CA LEU A 592 0.16 -18.17 3.16
C LEU A 592 -0.40 -18.60 1.81
N ALA A 593 -0.33 -19.89 1.48
CA ALA A 593 -0.92 -20.44 0.28
C ALA A 593 -1.42 -21.88 0.50
N PHE A 594 -2.43 -22.28 -0.26
CA PHE A 594 -2.98 -23.63 -0.27
C PHE A 594 -3.82 -23.86 -1.53
N GLU A 595 -4.06 -25.12 -1.84
CA GLU A 595 -4.89 -25.55 -2.96
C GLU A 595 -6.26 -26.03 -2.46
N LEU A 596 -7.32 -25.62 -3.14
CA LEU A 596 -8.68 -26.13 -2.88
C LEU A 596 -9.06 -27.27 -3.83
N GLU A 597 -8.58 -27.22 -5.07
CA GLU A 597 -8.89 -28.19 -6.13
C GLU A 597 -7.72 -28.33 -7.10
N SER A 598 -7.63 -29.48 -7.77
CA SER A 598 -6.75 -29.69 -8.92
C SER A 598 -7.35 -29.03 -10.17
N GLY A 599 -6.57 -28.28 -10.95
CA GLY A 599 -7.08 -27.70 -12.21
C GLY A 599 -6.33 -26.50 -12.81
N GLY A 600 -5.30 -25.97 -12.13
CA GLY A 600 -4.50 -24.85 -12.64
C GLY A 600 -5.34 -23.57 -12.86
N TYR A 601 -4.96 -22.75 -13.86
CA TYR A 601 -5.58 -21.44 -14.14
C TYR A 601 -7.11 -21.48 -14.37
N PHE A 602 -7.66 -22.64 -14.76
CA PHE A 602 -9.08 -22.80 -15.10
C PHE A 602 -9.93 -23.42 -13.98
N SER A 603 -9.40 -23.57 -12.76
CA SER A 603 -10.17 -24.06 -11.61
C SER A 603 -11.36 -23.15 -11.27
N GLU A 604 -12.49 -23.71 -10.83
CA GLU A 604 -13.66 -22.92 -10.38
C GLU A 604 -13.32 -22.01 -9.20
N ALA A 605 -12.45 -22.48 -8.30
CA ALA A 605 -11.89 -21.70 -7.20
C ALA A 605 -11.29 -20.36 -7.65
N ALA A 606 -10.71 -20.30 -8.86
CA ALA A 606 -10.09 -19.09 -9.37
C ALA A 606 -11.09 -17.96 -9.64
N TYR A 607 -12.34 -18.32 -9.93
CA TYR A 607 -13.41 -17.36 -10.22
C TYR A 607 -14.24 -17.04 -8.98
N GLN A 608 -14.49 -18.04 -8.12
CA GLN A 608 -15.45 -17.88 -7.03
C GLN A 608 -14.82 -17.37 -5.73
N ILE A 609 -13.58 -17.75 -5.40
CA ILE A 609 -12.94 -17.37 -4.13
C ILE A 609 -12.83 -15.85 -3.96
N PRO A 610 -12.46 -15.05 -4.98
CA PRO A 610 -12.47 -13.59 -4.85
C PRO A 610 -13.84 -13.03 -4.46
N ASP A 611 -14.91 -13.56 -5.04
CA ASP A 611 -16.28 -13.11 -4.77
C ASP A 611 -16.75 -13.51 -3.37
N PHE A 612 -16.49 -14.75 -2.94
CA PHE A 612 -16.75 -15.18 -1.55
C PHE A 612 -15.93 -14.35 -0.56
N GLY A 613 -14.64 -14.10 -0.86
CA GLY A 613 -13.77 -13.25 -0.04
C GLY A 613 -14.36 -11.88 0.17
N ARG A 614 -14.89 -11.26 -0.89
CA ARG A 614 -15.53 -9.94 -0.82
C ARG A 614 -16.75 -9.93 0.10
N ARG A 615 -17.56 -10.99 0.12
CA ARG A 615 -18.70 -11.14 1.05
C ARG A 615 -18.25 -11.13 2.51
N HIS A 616 -17.01 -11.58 2.75
CA HIS A 616 -16.35 -11.60 4.07
C HIS A 616 -15.34 -10.45 4.26
N ASN A 617 -15.49 -9.35 3.50
CA ASN A 617 -14.65 -8.15 3.60
C ASN A 617 -13.15 -8.39 3.29
N LEU A 618 -12.84 -9.35 2.43
CA LEU A 618 -11.49 -9.62 1.93
C LEU A 618 -11.39 -9.25 0.44
N LEU A 619 -10.28 -8.64 0.05
CA LEU A 619 -9.86 -8.60 -1.34
C LEU A 619 -8.86 -9.75 -1.57
N LEU A 620 -9.32 -10.80 -2.25
CA LEU A 620 -8.52 -11.97 -2.57
C LEU A 620 -8.24 -12.07 -4.07
N ARG A 621 -7.19 -12.79 -4.41
CA ARG A 621 -6.88 -13.27 -5.76
C ARG A 621 -6.33 -14.70 -5.64
N THR A 622 -6.39 -15.42 -6.74
CA THR A 622 -5.83 -16.78 -6.84
C THR A 622 -4.79 -16.85 -7.96
N LEU A 623 -4.01 -17.94 -7.95
CA LEU A 623 -3.11 -18.33 -9.04
C LEU A 623 -3.58 -19.71 -9.53
N GLY A 624 -4.57 -19.70 -10.42
CA GLY A 624 -5.35 -20.90 -10.72
C GLY A 624 -6.00 -21.47 -9.46
N GLY A 625 -5.82 -22.77 -9.20
CA GLY A 625 -6.34 -23.45 -8.01
C GLY A 625 -5.65 -23.08 -6.69
N THR A 626 -4.56 -22.31 -6.74
CA THR A 626 -3.87 -21.84 -5.53
C THR A 626 -4.54 -20.58 -4.98
N VAL A 627 -5.08 -20.66 -3.78
CA VAL A 627 -5.47 -19.50 -2.99
C VAL A 627 -4.23 -19.00 -2.26
N TYR A 628 -3.97 -17.70 -2.32
CA TYR A 628 -2.87 -17.08 -1.58
C TYR A 628 -3.35 -15.91 -0.75
N PHE A 629 -2.64 -15.68 0.35
CA PHE A 629 -2.88 -14.60 1.30
C PHE A 629 -1.54 -13.95 1.66
N VAL A 630 -1.35 -12.73 1.18
CA VAL A 630 -0.10 -11.95 1.25
C VAL A 630 -0.47 -10.54 1.74
N PRO A 631 -0.66 -10.35 3.06
CA PRO A 631 -1.06 -9.07 3.61
C PRO A 631 0.13 -8.09 3.60
N PRO A 632 -0.14 -6.79 3.83
CA PRO A 632 0.89 -5.87 4.28
C PRO A 632 1.58 -6.41 5.55
N LEU A 633 2.91 -6.32 5.58
CA LEU A 633 3.75 -6.74 6.70
C LEU A 633 3.62 -5.80 7.92
N SER A 634 3.07 -4.60 7.72
CA SER A 634 2.70 -3.68 8.80
C SER A 634 1.34 -3.99 9.43
N THR A 635 0.64 -5.05 9.01
CA THR A 635 -0.69 -5.40 9.54
C THR A 635 -0.60 -5.68 11.04
N ASP A 636 -1.58 -5.17 11.79
CA ASP A 636 -1.72 -5.44 13.21
C ASP A 636 -2.20 -6.88 13.48
N SER A 637 -1.78 -7.49 14.59
CA SER A 637 -2.12 -8.88 14.90
C SER A 637 -3.62 -9.12 15.01
N ASP A 638 -4.38 -8.19 15.59
CA ASP A 638 -5.83 -8.34 15.76
C ASP A 638 -6.53 -8.24 14.40
N GLN A 639 -6.07 -7.32 13.56
CA GLN A 639 -6.56 -7.18 12.19
C GLN A 639 -6.29 -8.43 11.36
N LEU A 640 -5.09 -9.00 11.49
CA LEU A 640 -4.71 -10.22 10.79
C LEU A 640 -5.53 -11.41 11.28
N GLN A 641 -5.76 -11.55 12.58
CA GLN A 641 -6.60 -12.60 13.14
C GLN A 641 -8.03 -12.53 12.59
N ILE A 642 -8.64 -11.34 12.57
CA ILE A 642 -9.97 -11.14 11.96
C ILE A 642 -9.97 -11.53 10.48
N ALA A 643 -8.94 -11.11 9.74
CA ALA A 643 -8.85 -11.43 8.31
C ALA A 643 -8.67 -12.94 8.05
N LEU A 644 -7.95 -13.65 8.92
CA LEU A 644 -7.79 -15.10 8.87
C LEU A 644 -9.07 -15.86 9.20
N GLU A 645 -9.90 -15.35 10.12
CA GLU A 645 -11.23 -15.93 10.36
C GLU A 645 -12.18 -15.67 9.19
N ASN A 646 -12.11 -14.49 8.57
CA ASN A 646 -12.84 -14.21 7.34
C ASN A 646 -12.39 -15.13 6.20
N LEU A 647 -11.09 -15.46 6.11
CA LEU A 647 -10.56 -16.40 5.12
C LEU A 647 -11.10 -17.81 5.37
N LYS A 648 -11.14 -18.25 6.63
CA LYS A 648 -11.76 -19.53 7.01
C LYS A 648 -13.23 -19.58 6.62
N GLN A 649 -13.99 -18.52 6.88
CA GLN A 649 -15.41 -18.47 6.49
C GLN A 649 -15.58 -18.45 4.96
N THR A 650 -14.71 -17.74 4.24
CA THR A 650 -14.65 -17.74 2.77
C THR A 650 -14.51 -19.15 2.21
N VAL A 651 -13.56 -19.93 2.75
CA VAL A 651 -13.34 -21.31 2.29
C VAL A 651 -14.53 -22.22 2.65
N LYS A 652 -15.14 -22.04 3.84
CA LYS A 652 -16.34 -22.81 4.23
C LYS A 652 -17.51 -22.57 3.29
N ASP A 653 -17.80 -21.30 2.98
CA ASP A 653 -18.91 -20.94 2.10
C ASP A 653 -18.69 -21.44 0.67
N TYR A 654 -17.45 -21.39 0.17
CA TYR A 654 -17.10 -21.97 -1.12
C TYR A 654 -17.35 -23.48 -1.17
N ARG A 655 -17.07 -24.19 -0.07
CA ARG A 655 -17.30 -25.64 0.05
C ARG A 655 -18.76 -26.02 0.32
N ASP A 656 -19.63 -25.07 0.67
CA ASP A 656 -21.04 -25.35 0.96
C ASP A 656 -21.88 -25.27 -0.34
N PRO A 657 -22.39 -26.41 -0.85
CA PRO A 657 -23.17 -26.44 -2.09
C PRO A 657 -24.52 -25.71 -1.99
N LYS A 658 -24.92 -25.22 -0.80
CA LYS A 658 -26.13 -24.40 -0.63
C LYS A 658 -25.89 -22.89 -0.76
N VAL A 659 -24.62 -22.46 -0.77
CA VAL A 659 -24.21 -21.05 -0.78
C VAL A 659 -23.64 -20.62 -2.14
N THR A 660 -23.05 -21.57 -2.88
CA THR A 660 -22.76 -21.47 -4.33
C THR A 660 -24.04 -21.49 -5.15
#